data_AF-A0A8V0Y5M6-F1
#
_entry.id   AF-A0A8V0Y5M6-F1
#
_cell.length_a   1.000
_cell.length_b   1.000
_cell.length_c   1.000
_cell.angle_alpha   90.00
_cell.angle_beta   90.00
_cell.angle_gamma   90.00
#
_symmetry.space_group_name_H-M   'P 1'
#
loop_
_entity.id
_entity.type
_entity.pdbx_description
1 polymer ?
#
loop_
_entity_poly.entity_id
_entity_poly.type
_entity_poly.pdbx_seq_one_letter_code
_entity_poly.pdbx_strand_id
1 'polypeptide(L)'
;MYVFMKLRRETEERRRFSPGIGEGREGVGGAARSSHRAPPIRAVSVPLAGRWAPIGGGRCEPPNGVRGGGGASAASVAEVTASGVSNRPPPVRLHQRRRTPAMPGPRERGAPARGSNAFPWRGVGPEQRGRLPPVPALNRAPGSLQLGAQDRGPSCTPVQRALLALTPTLEKLQEVKGRVLEALERGLSQQSRARSTMQMLPTFICSTPDGTENGDVLVAELCQNHVRTLWVTLAGDGNQNPQLMYRVFETPGDVLQGSGEALFDFIAQCVKSFLEEIGNPQHRLPLGFVFPFSCRQTGLDKAELISWSKGFQCSDVEGKDVVQLLQAAISKQELHHVDVVALLNNTVGTMMTCSTPEKPCEIALVVGSGTNCCFMAESDLLEIAGVTSGRMCVNSEWGCLGDDGALDNVLTPYDHRVDQESSNPGERRFEKLVGSLYLGETVRHAMLMLASEQALFIGRNTSTLATKAVLTTQQVLEIMDNEDGMAKAQGMLEALGLQPSERDCCRVQQLCRAVVSRAAALSATGLAAVLSHMCRSRQLERLVVNVGVDGGLYRTSSRFGEILRSVVGLLAPECAATLVPSGDGRGLGAAIVTAVALRLVAQRNKVERLLAPLRLSRADLERVQALMKQEMERGLDRESNATSSVRMLPTYVCHTPDGTERGKFLALDLGGTNFRVLVVHVEEDNIHMANEIYVIPTAIMQGTGEALFDHIIECIVDFQMKQKLTGQVLPLGFTFSFPCQQLGLDKAVLLTWTKGFNASGCVGQDVVQLLREAAQRKQHTTLKVVAVVNDTVGTMMACGYHDPKCEIGLIVGTGTNACYMEERANVGTVEGDEGRMCINMEWGAFGDNGCLDGFFTSFDQLVDEKTINAGKQRFEKLISGMYLGEIVRHILLALVEEQVLFRGKPSHNLQNRDIFQTKFLSKIETPGLALLQVQGILCNLELDASYEDSVLVREVCRVVSQRAAHLCAAGMAAVVEKMRESRGLEQLTVTVGVDGTLYKMHPHFSQNLQQMLRELAPRCNVTFLQSEDGSGKGAALVAAVTCREADPCSPQ
;
A
#
# COMPACT_ATOMS: atom_id res chain seq x y z
N MET A 1 4.31 22.52 9.90
CA MET A 1 2.96 22.89 10.39
C MET A 1 2.99 24.16 11.26
N TYR A 2 3.75 25.21 10.86
CA TYR A 2 3.84 26.49 11.58
C TYR A 2 3.68 27.72 10.66
N VAL A 3 3.30 27.50 9.39
CA VAL A 3 3.04 28.57 8.39
C VAL A 3 1.54 28.69 8.06
N PHE A 4 0.71 27.72 8.46
CA PHE A 4 -0.72 27.69 8.15
C PHE A 4 -1.63 28.45 9.14
N MET A 5 -1.10 28.96 10.25
CA MET A 5 -1.89 29.74 11.22
C MET A 5 -1.90 31.25 10.98
N LYS A 6 -1.13 31.77 10.01
CA LYS A 6 -1.02 33.22 9.77
C LYS A 6 -1.96 33.79 8.70
N LEU A 7 -2.56 32.94 7.85
CA LEU A 7 -3.43 33.37 6.73
C LEU A 7 -4.93 33.28 7.01
N ARG A 8 -5.35 32.83 8.19
CA ARG A 8 -6.77 32.74 8.57
C ARG A 8 -7.27 33.89 9.44
N ARG A 9 -6.43 34.91 9.69
CA ARG A 9 -6.73 36.03 10.59
C ARG A 9 -6.88 37.40 9.90
N GLU A 10 -6.71 37.48 8.58
CA GLU A 10 -6.83 38.74 7.83
C GLU A 10 -8.13 38.87 7.00
N THR A 11 -9.03 37.88 7.05
CA THR A 11 -10.29 37.90 6.28
C THR A 11 -11.55 38.26 7.09
N GLU A 12 -11.44 38.54 8.39
CA GLU A 12 -12.60 38.85 9.27
C GLU A 12 -12.73 40.33 9.69
N GLU A 13 -11.83 41.23 9.29
CA GLU A 13 -11.87 42.65 9.72
C GLU A 13 -12.37 43.68 8.69
N ARG A 14 -12.93 43.27 7.54
CA ARG A 14 -13.51 44.21 6.55
C ARG A 14 -15.01 44.05 6.29
N ARG A 15 -15.80 43.85 7.34
CA ARG A 15 -17.27 44.04 7.29
C ARG A 15 -17.79 44.68 8.57
N ARG A 16 -17.63 45.99 8.71
CA ARG A 16 -18.45 46.87 9.57
C ARG A 16 -18.19 48.31 9.15
N PHE A 17 -19.11 48.91 8.41
CA PHE A 17 -19.57 50.31 8.49
C PHE A 17 -20.63 50.54 7.40
N SER A 18 -21.90 50.66 7.83
CA SER A 18 -23.05 51.26 7.10
C SER A 18 -23.12 52.76 7.46
N PRO A 19 -23.98 53.66 6.89
CA PRO A 19 -25.41 53.51 6.46
C PRO A 19 -25.74 54.20 5.10
N GLY A 20 -26.93 54.21 4.49
CA GLY A 20 -28.29 53.74 4.78
C GLY A 20 -29.28 54.36 3.76
N ILE A 21 -30.56 53.94 3.84
CA ILE A 21 -31.80 54.53 3.24
C ILE A 21 -32.02 54.23 1.74
N GLY A 22 -33.17 53.74 1.25
CA GLY A 22 -34.47 53.45 1.87
C GLY A 22 -35.43 52.71 0.91
N GLU A 23 -36.34 52.01 1.56
CA GLU A 23 -37.66 51.42 1.23
C GLU A 23 -38.33 51.54 -0.16
N GLY A 24 -39.03 50.44 -0.52
CA GLY A 24 -40.11 50.43 -1.52
C GLY A 24 -40.65 49.03 -1.79
N ARG A 25 -41.69 48.62 -1.03
CA ARG A 25 -42.44 47.35 -1.16
C ARG A 25 -43.64 47.48 -2.11
N GLU A 26 -43.94 46.36 -2.77
CA GLU A 26 -45.26 45.80 -3.14
C GLU A 26 -46.18 46.54 -4.13
N GLY A 27 -46.62 45.80 -5.16
CA GLY A 27 -47.74 46.13 -6.03
C GLY A 27 -48.16 44.94 -6.90
N VAL A 28 -49.38 44.45 -6.66
CA VAL A 28 -50.01 43.22 -7.19
C VAL A 28 -50.71 43.45 -8.54
N GLY A 29 -50.70 42.43 -9.41
CA GLY A 29 -51.88 42.02 -10.19
C GLY A 29 -51.93 42.39 -11.69
N GLY A 30 -52.36 41.44 -12.52
CA GLY A 30 -52.90 41.72 -13.85
C GLY A 30 -52.67 40.65 -14.92
N ALA A 31 -53.60 39.71 -15.03
CA ALA A 31 -53.71 38.74 -16.12
C ALA A 31 -54.28 39.38 -17.40
N ALA A 32 -53.86 38.93 -18.60
CA ALA A 32 -54.75 38.56 -19.72
C ALA A 32 -53.95 38.18 -20.99
N ARG A 33 -54.64 37.44 -21.87
CA ARG A 33 -54.20 36.52 -22.92
C ARG A 33 -54.04 37.14 -24.33
N SER A 34 -53.53 36.28 -25.23
CA SER A 34 -53.69 36.19 -26.70
C SER A 34 -52.56 36.82 -27.52
N SER A 35 -52.05 36.26 -28.64
CA SER A 35 -52.26 35.01 -29.37
C SER A 35 -51.26 34.94 -30.55
N HIS A 36 -51.07 33.73 -31.11
CA HIS A 36 -50.55 33.34 -32.45
C HIS A 36 -49.29 32.45 -32.39
N ARG A 37 -49.48 31.12 -32.47
CA ARG A 37 -49.59 30.26 -33.67
C ARG A 37 -48.23 30.04 -34.36
N ALA A 38 -47.63 28.90 -34.04
CA ALA A 38 -46.54 28.27 -34.81
C ALA A 38 -47.13 27.22 -35.79
N PRO A 39 -46.54 27.03 -36.98
CA PRO A 39 -46.88 25.92 -37.87
C PRO A 39 -45.90 24.73 -37.73
N PRO A 40 -46.24 23.53 -38.24
CA PRO A 40 -45.53 22.29 -37.90
C PRO A 40 -45.00 21.48 -39.12
N ILE A 41 -44.17 20.45 -38.81
CA ILE A 41 -43.85 19.20 -39.54
C ILE A 41 -43.11 19.28 -40.90
N ARG A 42 -41.96 18.58 -41.00
CA ARG A 42 -41.74 17.45 -41.95
C ARG A 42 -40.35 16.79 -41.79
N ALA A 43 -40.37 15.51 -41.41
CA ALA A 43 -39.32 14.55 -41.69
C ALA A 43 -39.65 13.82 -43.00
N VAL A 44 -38.66 13.68 -43.88
CA VAL A 44 -38.74 12.92 -45.13
C VAL A 44 -37.62 11.88 -45.14
N SER A 45 -37.94 10.71 -45.68
CA SER A 45 -37.13 9.52 -45.75
C SER A 45 -36.76 9.14 -47.19
N VAL A 46 -35.62 8.41 -47.30
CA VAL A 46 -35.10 7.51 -48.38
C VAL A 46 -34.71 8.08 -49.77
N PRO A 47 -33.99 7.34 -50.68
CA PRO A 47 -32.97 6.26 -50.60
C PRO A 47 -31.73 6.48 -51.53
N LEU A 48 -30.67 5.64 -51.45
CA LEU A 48 -30.08 4.91 -52.62
C LEU A 48 -28.87 4.02 -52.26
N ALA A 49 -28.69 2.97 -53.05
CA ALA A 49 -27.89 1.77 -52.84
C ALA A 49 -26.55 1.75 -53.60
N GLY A 50 -25.63 0.85 -53.22
CA GLY A 50 -24.45 0.46 -54.02
C GLY A 50 -23.61 -0.63 -53.37
N ARG A 51 -23.44 -1.76 -54.08
CA ARG A 51 -22.87 -3.08 -53.71
C ARG A 51 -21.38 -3.03 -53.30
N TRP A 52 -20.79 -4.02 -52.61
CA TRP A 52 -20.16 -5.25 -53.15
C TRP A 52 -20.18 -6.42 -52.13
N ALA A 53 -20.12 -7.66 -52.63
CA ALA A 53 -20.50 -8.93 -51.99
C ALA A 53 -19.41 -9.61 -51.12
N PRO A 54 -19.79 -10.59 -50.26
CA PRO A 54 -18.91 -11.63 -49.71
C PRO A 54 -19.13 -13.00 -50.37
N ILE A 55 -18.09 -13.84 -50.42
CA ILE A 55 -18.14 -15.26 -50.84
C ILE A 55 -17.63 -16.17 -49.71
N GLY A 56 -18.45 -17.16 -49.36
CA GLY A 56 -18.09 -18.49 -48.81
C GLY A 56 -17.67 -18.55 -47.33
N GLY A 57 -18.19 -19.41 -46.46
CA GLY A 57 -19.05 -20.59 -46.60
C GLY A 57 -18.69 -21.58 -45.48
N GLY A 58 -19.67 -22.14 -44.76
CA GLY A 58 -19.45 -23.22 -43.79
C GLY A 58 -20.49 -23.28 -42.66
N ARG A 59 -21.58 -24.01 -42.88
CA ARG A 59 -22.61 -24.38 -41.91
C ARG A 59 -22.16 -25.58 -41.06
N CYS A 60 -22.70 -25.74 -39.85
CA CYS A 60 -23.59 -26.87 -39.50
C CYS A 60 -24.23 -26.71 -38.11
N GLU A 61 -25.52 -27.09 -38.05
CA GLU A 61 -26.51 -26.97 -36.98
C GLU A 61 -26.36 -28.01 -35.84
N PRO A 62 -27.06 -27.81 -34.70
CA PRO A 62 -27.14 -28.78 -33.59
C PRO A 62 -28.29 -29.80 -33.78
N PRO A 63 -28.27 -30.98 -33.13
CA PRO A 63 -29.37 -31.93 -33.20
C PRO A 63 -30.42 -31.71 -32.11
N ASN A 64 -31.65 -32.12 -32.44
CA ASN A 64 -32.87 -32.03 -31.66
C ASN A 64 -33.44 -33.44 -31.44
N GLY A 65 -34.16 -33.66 -30.32
CA GLY A 65 -35.09 -34.78 -30.09
C GLY A 65 -34.59 -35.84 -29.08
N VAL A 66 -35.41 -36.48 -28.22
CA VAL A 66 -36.84 -36.82 -28.27
C VAL A 66 -37.36 -37.22 -26.86
N ARG A 67 -38.60 -36.80 -26.55
CA ARG A 67 -39.70 -37.37 -25.69
C ARG A 67 -39.43 -38.28 -24.47
N GLY A 68 -40.26 -38.05 -23.42
CA GLY A 68 -41.06 -39.13 -22.81
C GLY A 68 -41.52 -38.93 -21.35
N GLY A 69 -42.84 -38.74 -21.13
CA GLY A 69 -43.65 -39.12 -19.94
C GLY A 69 -43.29 -38.50 -18.57
N GLY A 70 -44.19 -37.92 -17.79
CA GLY A 70 -45.53 -38.35 -17.39
C GLY A 70 -45.52 -38.65 -15.88
N GLY A 71 -46.31 -37.93 -15.07
CA GLY A 71 -46.46 -38.26 -13.64
C GLY A 71 -46.80 -37.07 -12.75
N ALA A 72 -48.08 -36.92 -12.44
CA ALA A 72 -48.63 -35.98 -11.47
C ALA A 72 -48.42 -36.47 -10.03
N SER A 73 -48.27 -35.55 -9.06
CA SER A 73 -48.98 -35.63 -7.79
C SER A 73 -49.11 -34.25 -7.15
N ALA A 74 -50.36 -33.79 -7.04
CA ALA A 74 -50.77 -32.70 -6.17
C ALA A 74 -50.96 -33.24 -4.74
N ALA A 75 -50.63 -32.42 -3.75
CA ALA A 75 -51.26 -32.46 -2.43
C ALA A 75 -51.33 -31.02 -1.89
N SER A 76 -52.56 -30.52 -1.81
CA SER A 76 -52.99 -29.29 -1.17
C SER A 76 -53.47 -29.57 0.26
N VAL A 77 -53.94 -28.50 0.94
CA VAL A 77 -54.72 -28.43 2.21
C VAL A 77 -53.81 -28.19 3.45
N ALA A 78 -54.00 -27.18 4.31
CA ALA A 78 -55.10 -26.24 4.55
C ALA A 78 -54.62 -24.93 5.20
N GLU A 79 -55.36 -23.86 4.91
CA GLU A 79 -55.47 -22.63 5.70
C GLU A 79 -56.20 -22.88 7.03
N VAL A 80 -55.78 -22.18 8.09
CA VAL A 80 -56.69 -21.69 9.14
C VAL A 80 -56.38 -20.21 9.39
N THR A 81 -57.46 -19.43 9.32
CA THR A 81 -57.56 -17.97 9.38
C THR A 81 -57.69 -17.40 10.80
N ALA A 82 -57.49 -16.07 10.87
CA ALA A 82 -57.94 -15.08 11.87
C ALA A 82 -57.03 -14.92 13.11
N SER A 83 -56.68 -13.73 13.60
CA SER A 83 -57.17 -12.34 13.45
C SER A 83 -56.02 -11.42 13.93
N GLY A 84 -55.71 -10.30 13.29
CA GLY A 84 -56.39 -9.03 13.49
C GLY A 84 -55.69 -8.18 14.58
N VAL A 85 -55.03 -7.10 14.17
CA VAL A 85 -55.14 -5.72 14.73
C VAL A 85 -53.93 -4.89 14.27
N SER A 86 -54.25 -3.84 13.51
CA SER A 86 -53.37 -2.74 13.12
C SER A 86 -53.00 -1.86 14.31
N ASN A 87 -51.84 -1.19 14.27
CA ASN A 87 -51.83 0.28 14.32
C ASN A 87 -50.44 0.92 14.06
N ARG A 88 -50.51 2.00 13.29
CA ARG A 88 -49.43 2.98 12.99
C ARG A 88 -48.93 3.70 14.27
N PRO A 89 -47.71 4.25 14.29
CA PRO A 89 -47.30 5.23 15.29
C PRO A 89 -47.62 6.67 14.81
N PRO A 90 -48.13 7.53 15.71
CA PRO A 90 -47.53 8.87 15.91
C PRO A 90 -47.71 9.37 17.37
N PRO A 91 -47.41 10.63 17.75
CA PRO A 91 -46.29 11.53 17.43
C PRO A 91 -45.59 12.09 18.70
N VAL A 92 -44.53 12.87 18.48
CA VAL A 92 -43.82 13.73 19.44
C VAL A 92 -44.72 14.81 20.07
N ARG A 93 -44.58 15.09 21.38
CA ARG A 93 -44.81 16.43 21.98
C ARG A 93 -44.11 16.64 23.33
N LEU A 94 -43.67 17.90 23.51
CA LEU A 94 -43.03 18.54 24.65
C LEU A 94 -43.92 18.66 25.90
N HIS A 95 -43.36 18.67 27.13
CA HIS A 95 -43.01 19.90 27.91
C HIS A 95 -42.76 19.64 29.43
N GLN A 96 -41.67 20.27 29.94
CA GLN A 96 -41.53 20.97 31.24
C GLN A 96 -41.62 20.18 32.57
N ARG A 97 -40.92 20.49 33.68
CA ARG A 97 -39.88 21.45 34.11
C ARG A 97 -39.48 21.09 35.57
N ARG A 98 -38.34 21.64 36.04
CA ARG A 98 -37.85 21.84 37.44
C ARG A 98 -37.02 20.69 38.04
N ARG A 99 -35.80 20.86 38.58
CA ARG A 99 -35.15 22.03 39.25
C ARG A 99 -33.61 21.94 39.15
N THR A 100 -32.96 23.07 38.89
CA THR A 100 -31.57 23.42 39.27
C THR A 100 -31.52 23.87 40.75
N PRO A 101 -30.37 23.88 41.45
CA PRO A 101 -29.31 24.92 41.36
C PRO A 101 -27.88 24.32 41.47
N ALA A 102 -26.73 24.99 41.39
CA ALA A 102 -26.21 26.24 40.84
C ALA A 102 -24.66 26.09 40.93
N MET A 103 -23.93 26.63 39.96
CA MET A 103 -22.46 26.81 40.05
C MET A 103 -22.12 27.98 40.99
N PRO A 104 -20.87 28.05 41.49
CA PRO A 104 -20.00 29.10 40.94
C PRO A 104 -18.52 28.67 40.76
N GLY A 105 -17.88 29.11 39.67
CA GLY A 105 -16.44 29.41 39.65
C GLY A 105 -16.17 30.83 40.22
N PRO A 106 -15.00 31.48 40.05
CA PRO A 106 -13.76 31.07 39.37
C PRO A 106 -12.46 31.38 40.20
N ARG A 107 -11.27 30.96 39.73
CA ARG A 107 -10.07 31.82 39.48
C ARG A 107 -8.72 31.07 39.37
N GLU A 108 -7.87 31.74 38.61
CA GLU A 108 -6.57 31.45 37.98
C GLU A 108 -5.34 31.22 38.88
N ARG A 109 -4.24 30.84 38.17
CA ARG A 109 -2.77 31.01 38.39
C ARG A 109 -2.06 29.69 38.68
N GLY A 110 -0.91 29.34 38.09
CA GLY A 110 -0.02 30.05 37.19
C GLY A 110 1.06 29.11 36.63
N ALA A 111 1.86 29.63 35.70
CA ALA A 111 2.99 28.97 35.06
C ALA A 111 4.13 28.60 36.03
N PRO A 112 5.10 27.79 35.56
CA PRO A 112 6.49 28.03 35.94
C PRO A 112 7.42 28.26 34.74
N ALA A 113 8.42 29.09 34.98
CA ALA A 113 9.46 29.51 34.07
C ALA A 113 10.73 28.63 34.20
N ARG A 114 11.43 28.52 33.05
CA ARG A 114 12.88 28.44 32.79
C ARG A 114 13.82 27.81 33.83
N GLY A 115 14.62 26.85 33.34
CA GLY A 115 15.91 26.46 33.89
C GLY A 115 16.78 25.78 32.83
N SER A 116 17.66 26.56 32.20
CA SER A 116 18.76 26.14 31.32
C SER A 116 19.87 25.43 32.11
N ASN A 117 20.48 24.38 31.54
CA ASN A 117 21.92 24.33 31.28
C ASN A 117 22.36 23.00 30.68
N ALA A 118 23.40 23.11 29.86
CA ALA A 118 23.94 22.13 28.94
C ALA A 118 25.22 21.45 29.47
N PHE A 119 25.56 20.35 28.81
CA PHE A 119 26.89 19.71 28.63
C PHE A 119 27.52 18.94 29.81
N PRO A 120 28.51 18.04 29.56
CA PRO A 120 28.85 17.31 28.32
C PRO A 120 29.10 15.80 28.50
N TRP A 121 29.12 15.10 27.37
CA TRP A 121 29.75 13.80 27.18
C TRP A 121 31.28 13.87 27.36
N ARG A 122 31.87 12.86 28.00
CA ARG A 122 33.26 12.42 27.78
C ARG A 122 33.30 10.89 27.71
N GLY A 123 33.86 10.37 26.63
CA GLY A 123 34.11 8.96 26.44
C GLY A 123 35.40 8.49 27.10
N VAL A 124 35.50 7.17 27.31
CA VAL A 124 36.76 6.41 27.38
C VAL A 124 36.49 5.03 26.77
N GLY A 125 37.41 4.60 25.90
CA GLY A 125 37.43 3.30 25.25
C GLY A 125 37.97 2.15 26.14
N PRO A 126 38.48 1.06 25.52
CA PRO A 126 38.24 -0.31 25.96
C PRO A 126 39.34 -0.94 26.85
N GLU A 127 39.08 -2.20 27.24
CA GLU A 127 39.94 -3.22 27.88
C GLU A 127 39.70 -3.47 29.38
N GLN A 128 39.19 -4.67 29.70
CA GLN A 128 40.03 -5.75 30.25
C GLN A 128 39.23 -7.05 30.43
N ARG A 129 39.83 -8.14 29.96
CA ARG A 129 39.43 -9.54 30.17
C ARG A 129 39.49 -9.89 31.66
N GLY A 130 38.43 -10.50 32.18
CA GLY A 130 38.42 -11.16 33.49
C GLY A 130 37.61 -12.44 33.44
N ARG A 131 38.29 -13.58 33.51
CA ARG A 131 37.71 -14.93 33.63
C ARG A 131 36.90 -15.03 34.93
N LEU A 132 35.71 -15.62 34.88
CA LEU A 132 35.01 -16.14 36.07
C LEU A 132 35.21 -17.67 36.16
N PRO A 133 35.50 -18.22 37.36
CA PRO A 133 35.79 -19.64 37.58
C PRO A 133 34.50 -20.49 37.73
N PRO A 134 34.60 -21.84 37.70
CA PRO A 134 33.43 -22.72 37.73
C PRO A 134 32.86 -22.86 39.15
N VAL A 135 31.53 -22.90 39.25
CA VAL A 135 30.83 -23.21 40.50
C VAL A 135 30.72 -24.74 40.64
N PRO A 136 31.10 -25.34 41.78
CA PRO A 136 31.18 -26.78 41.93
C PRO A 136 29.80 -27.43 42.19
N ALA A 137 29.64 -28.64 41.65
CA ALA A 137 28.57 -29.55 41.98
C ALA A 137 28.61 -29.96 43.46
N LEU A 138 27.45 -29.98 44.11
CA LEU A 138 27.27 -30.59 45.43
C LEU A 138 25.99 -31.42 45.45
N ASN A 139 26.19 -32.72 45.26
CA ASN A 139 25.28 -33.78 45.69
C ASN A 139 24.98 -33.64 47.18
N ARG A 140 23.71 -33.50 47.56
CA ARG A 140 23.19 -33.97 48.85
C ARG A 140 21.75 -34.49 48.69
N ALA A 141 21.56 -35.72 49.18
CA ALA A 141 20.28 -36.41 49.35
C ALA A 141 19.37 -35.68 50.36
N PRO A 142 18.05 -35.97 50.39
CA PRO A 142 17.03 -35.06 50.91
C PRO A 142 16.93 -35.13 52.44
N GLY A 143 17.23 -34.00 53.09
CA GLY A 143 16.92 -33.76 54.50
C GLY A 143 15.71 -32.84 54.63
N SER A 144 14.75 -33.26 55.44
CA SER A 144 13.54 -32.55 55.90
C SER A 144 13.69 -31.02 55.99
N LEU A 145 12.96 -30.29 55.15
CA LEU A 145 12.78 -28.84 55.26
C LEU A 145 11.66 -28.55 56.26
N GLN A 146 12.05 -28.09 57.45
CA GLN A 146 11.15 -27.42 58.40
C GLN A 146 10.72 -26.06 57.83
N LEU A 147 9.41 -25.87 57.73
CA LEU A 147 8.76 -24.59 57.43
C LEU A 147 8.97 -23.62 58.61
N GLY A 148 9.63 -22.49 58.34
CA GLY A 148 9.65 -21.33 59.22
C GLY A 148 8.27 -20.67 59.26
N ALA A 149 7.71 -20.56 60.46
CA ALA A 149 6.42 -19.93 60.72
C ALA A 149 6.59 -18.41 60.89
N GLN A 150 5.76 -17.63 60.17
CA GLN A 150 5.09 -16.41 60.66
C GLN A 150 4.16 -15.83 59.58
N ASP A 151 2.87 -16.18 59.64
CA ASP A 151 1.77 -15.20 59.60
C ASP A 151 0.47 -15.86 60.13
N ARG A 152 -0.19 -15.24 61.12
CA ARG A 152 -1.39 -15.80 61.78
C ARG A 152 -2.66 -15.25 61.15
N GLY A 153 -3.06 -15.83 60.02
CA GLY A 153 -4.45 -15.91 59.54
C GLY A 153 -5.06 -17.29 59.85
N PRO A 154 -6.38 -17.52 59.67
CA PRO A 154 -7.00 -18.81 59.98
C PRO A 154 -6.30 -19.92 59.18
N SER A 155 -5.91 -21.00 59.85
CA SER A 155 -5.11 -22.10 59.26
C SER A 155 -5.84 -22.70 58.05
N CYS A 156 -5.35 -22.38 56.85
CA CYS A 156 -5.90 -22.88 55.60
C CYS A 156 -5.73 -24.41 55.53
N THR A 157 -6.82 -25.15 55.34
CA THR A 157 -6.73 -26.61 55.16
C THR A 157 -5.94 -26.96 53.89
N PRO A 158 -5.32 -28.15 53.79
CA PRO A 158 -4.60 -28.58 52.58
C PRO A 158 -5.39 -28.38 51.28
N VAL A 159 -6.69 -28.71 51.30
CA VAL A 159 -7.59 -28.56 50.15
C VAL A 159 -7.82 -27.09 49.82
N GLN A 160 -8.06 -26.23 50.82
CA GLN A 160 -8.21 -24.79 50.57
C GLN A 160 -6.91 -24.17 50.02
N ARG A 161 -5.74 -24.62 50.50
CA ARG A 161 -4.43 -24.19 49.98
C ARG A 161 -4.27 -24.57 48.51
N ALA A 162 -4.61 -25.80 48.14
CA ALA A 162 -4.56 -26.28 46.76
C ALA A 162 -5.50 -25.49 45.85
N LEU A 163 -6.74 -25.25 46.29
CA LEU A 163 -7.74 -24.49 45.53
C LEU A 163 -7.34 -23.02 45.36
N LEU A 164 -6.79 -22.37 46.39
CA LEU A 164 -6.28 -21.00 46.30
C LEU A 164 -5.10 -20.89 45.33
N ALA A 165 -4.16 -21.84 45.37
CA ALA A 165 -3.04 -21.87 44.43
C ALA A 165 -3.49 -22.06 42.97
N LEU A 166 -4.56 -22.83 42.76
CA LEU A 166 -5.15 -23.08 41.43
C LEU A 166 -6.16 -22.01 41.00
N THR A 167 -6.45 -20.98 41.80
CA THR A 167 -7.43 -19.94 41.46
C THR A 167 -6.75 -18.57 41.44
N PRO A 168 -6.17 -18.15 40.30
CA PRO A 168 -5.47 -16.87 40.22
C PRO A 168 -6.44 -15.71 40.45
N THR A 169 -6.01 -14.71 41.22
CA THR A 169 -6.81 -13.49 41.46
C THR A 169 -6.78 -12.57 40.24
N LEU A 170 -7.70 -11.60 40.18
CA LEU A 170 -7.74 -10.63 39.07
C LEU A 170 -6.45 -9.80 39.00
N GLU A 171 -5.88 -9.42 40.14
CA GLU A 171 -4.59 -8.70 40.22
C GLU A 171 -3.46 -9.55 39.64
N LYS A 172 -3.48 -10.86 39.90
CA LYS A 172 -2.50 -11.79 39.33
C LYS A 172 -2.64 -11.90 37.82
N LEU A 173 -3.87 -11.98 37.33
CA LEU A 173 -4.16 -12.01 35.89
C LEU A 173 -3.75 -10.70 35.20
N GLN A 174 -3.88 -9.55 35.87
CA GLN A 174 -3.36 -8.27 35.37
C GLN A 174 -1.84 -8.25 35.26
N GLU A 175 -1.13 -8.79 36.26
CA GLU A 175 0.33 -8.95 36.20
C GLU A 175 0.75 -9.83 35.00
N VAL A 176 0.08 -10.97 34.83
CA VAL A 176 0.32 -11.87 33.69
C VAL A 176 0.02 -11.16 32.36
N LYS A 177 -1.07 -10.38 32.27
CA LYS A 177 -1.39 -9.57 31.08
C LYS A 177 -0.23 -8.65 30.72
N GLY A 178 0.35 -7.96 31.70
CA GLY A 178 1.51 -7.07 31.50
C GLY A 178 2.70 -7.81 30.90
N ARG A 179 3.01 -9.01 31.40
CA ARG A 179 4.11 -9.83 30.89
C ARG A 179 3.85 -10.39 29.49
N VAL A 180 2.61 -10.78 29.19
CA VAL A 180 2.22 -11.17 27.83
C VAL A 180 2.42 -9.99 26.87
N LEU A 181 1.98 -8.79 27.25
CA LEU A 181 2.16 -7.58 26.45
C LEU A 181 3.64 -7.27 26.19
N GLU A 182 4.50 -7.34 27.20
CA GLU A 182 5.93 -7.12 27.07
C GLU A 182 6.61 -8.16 26.16
N ALA A 183 6.24 -9.45 26.29
CA ALA A 183 6.78 -10.50 25.44
C ALA A 183 6.28 -10.35 23.98
N LEU A 184 5.02 -9.97 23.80
CA LEU A 184 4.41 -9.69 22.50
C LEU A 184 5.14 -8.53 21.80
N GLU A 185 5.35 -7.41 22.48
CA GLU A 185 6.03 -6.22 21.92
C GLU A 185 7.50 -6.51 21.58
N ARG A 186 8.21 -7.25 22.46
CA ARG A 186 9.58 -7.70 22.17
C ARG A 186 9.65 -8.65 20.97
N GLY A 187 8.68 -9.53 20.83
CA GLY A 187 8.66 -10.52 19.76
C GLY A 187 8.43 -9.90 18.37
N LEU A 188 7.65 -8.81 18.30
CA LEU A 188 7.43 -8.06 17.05
C LEU A 188 8.66 -7.22 16.67
N SER A 189 9.39 -6.67 17.64
CA SER A 189 10.55 -5.80 17.41
C SER A 189 11.78 -6.55 16.90
N GLN A 190 12.36 -6.13 15.76
CA GLN A 190 13.57 -6.74 15.19
C GLN A 190 14.76 -6.74 16.17
N GLN A 191 14.97 -5.65 16.91
CA GLN A 191 16.11 -5.50 17.82
C GLN A 191 16.01 -6.40 19.06
N SER A 192 14.80 -6.73 19.50
CA SER A 192 14.56 -7.46 20.75
C SER A 192 13.93 -8.84 20.58
N ARG A 193 13.58 -9.23 19.35
CA ARG A 193 12.99 -10.54 19.01
C ARG A 193 13.77 -11.72 19.53
N ALA A 194 15.09 -11.70 19.40
CA ALA A 194 15.97 -12.77 19.88
C ALA A 194 15.93 -12.97 21.41
N ARG A 195 15.38 -12.00 22.16
CA ARG A 195 15.24 -12.02 23.62
C ARG A 195 13.79 -12.23 24.07
N SER A 196 12.86 -12.45 23.15
CA SER A 196 11.48 -12.77 23.49
C SER A 196 11.26 -14.28 23.47
N THR A 197 10.48 -14.79 24.44
CA THR A 197 9.97 -16.15 24.42
C THR A 197 8.80 -16.31 23.43
N MET A 198 8.08 -15.22 23.15
CA MET A 198 7.04 -15.17 22.11
C MET A 198 7.68 -14.81 20.78
N GLN A 199 7.78 -15.79 19.88
CA GLN A 199 8.57 -15.64 18.65
C GLN A 199 7.90 -14.78 17.58
N MET A 200 6.58 -14.56 17.64
CA MET A 200 5.81 -13.73 16.72
C MET A 200 6.11 -14.07 15.24
N LEU A 201 5.89 -15.33 14.90
CA LEU A 201 6.25 -15.92 13.61
C LEU A 201 5.34 -15.35 12.50
N PRO A 202 5.92 -14.77 11.43
CA PRO A 202 5.12 -14.24 10.33
C PRO A 202 4.56 -15.37 9.48
N THR A 203 3.32 -15.21 9.03
CA THR A 203 2.60 -16.26 8.27
C THR A 203 2.49 -15.97 6.78
N PHE A 204 2.91 -14.77 6.33
CA PHE A 204 2.77 -14.27 4.96
C PHE A 204 1.30 -14.12 4.48
N ILE A 205 0.35 -14.18 5.40
CA ILE A 205 -1.07 -13.97 5.10
C ILE A 205 -1.44 -12.53 5.43
N CYS A 206 -1.67 -11.72 4.40
CA CYS A 206 -1.79 -10.27 4.52
C CYS A 206 -3.23 -9.74 4.60
N SER A 207 -4.23 -10.58 4.33
CA SER A 207 -5.65 -10.19 4.35
C SER A 207 -6.53 -11.33 4.85
N THR A 208 -7.69 -10.97 5.42
CA THR A 208 -8.80 -11.89 5.65
C THR A 208 -9.57 -12.14 4.34
N PRO A 209 -10.38 -13.20 4.24
CA PRO A 209 -11.21 -13.43 3.05
C PRO A 209 -12.13 -12.26 2.72
N ASP A 210 -12.33 -12.03 1.42
CA ASP A 210 -13.17 -10.96 0.87
C ASP A 210 -14.38 -11.49 0.07
N GLY A 211 -14.51 -12.81 -0.05
CA GLY A 211 -15.63 -13.48 -0.73
C GLY A 211 -15.38 -13.71 -2.22
N THR A 212 -14.25 -13.27 -2.75
CA THR A 212 -13.85 -13.49 -4.16
C THR A 212 -13.08 -14.79 -4.36
N GLU A 213 -12.77 -15.51 -3.28
CA GLU A 213 -12.06 -16.78 -3.32
C GLU A 213 -12.86 -17.82 -4.10
N ASN A 214 -12.26 -18.41 -5.12
CA ASN A 214 -12.90 -19.39 -6.00
C ASN A 214 -11.96 -20.55 -6.34
N GLY A 215 -12.58 -21.65 -6.78
CA GLY A 215 -11.89 -22.84 -7.28
C GLY A 215 -11.95 -24.03 -6.33
N ASP A 216 -11.44 -25.15 -6.84
CA ASP A 216 -11.32 -26.40 -6.11
C ASP A 216 -9.98 -26.47 -5.40
N VAL A 217 -10.02 -26.75 -4.09
CA VAL A 217 -8.83 -26.79 -3.24
C VAL A 217 -8.81 -28.06 -2.42
N LEU A 218 -7.66 -28.72 -2.43
CA LEU A 218 -7.37 -29.87 -1.59
C LEU A 218 -6.72 -29.40 -0.29
N VAL A 219 -7.03 -30.04 0.83
CA VAL A 219 -6.42 -29.72 2.12
C VAL A 219 -5.95 -30.99 2.80
N ALA A 220 -4.73 -30.96 3.34
CA ALA A 220 -4.23 -31.94 4.29
C ALA A 220 -4.10 -31.28 5.67
N GLU A 221 -4.70 -31.88 6.69
CA GLU A 221 -4.70 -31.37 8.06
C GLU A 221 -4.09 -32.42 8.99
N LEU A 222 -2.93 -32.10 9.56
CA LEU A 222 -2.31 -32.94 10.58
C LEU A 222 -2.92 -32.63 11.94
N CYS A 223 -3.59 -33.62 12.54
CA CYS A 223 -4.13 -33.56 13.89
C CYS A 223 -3.24 -34.34 14.86
N GLN A 224 -3.64 -34.40 16.14
CA GLN A 224 -2.82 -35.06 17.16
C GLN A 224 -2.70 -36.57 16.92
N ASN A 225 -3.79 -37.22 16.49
CA ASN A 225 -3.89 -38.68 16.40
C ASN A 225 -4.39 -39.16 15.02
N HIS A 226 -4.67 -38.24 14.11
CA HIS A 226 -5.24 -38.55 12.80
C HIS A 226 -4.83 -37.49 11.77
N VAL A 227 -5.00 -37.81 10.49
CA VAL A 227 -4.89 -36.87 9.38
C VAL A 227 -6.28 -36.67 8.77
N ARG A 228 -6.68 -35.43 8.51
CA ARG A 228 -7.88 -35.14 7.73
C ARG A 228 -7.50 -34.68 6.35
N THR A 229 -8.20 -35.18 5.33
CA THR A 229 -8.10 -34.66 3.96
C THR A 229 -9.43 -34.06 3.58
N LEU A 230 -9.42 -32.89 2.95
CA LEU A 230 -10.64 -32.18 2.59
C LEU A 230 -10.58 -31.75 1.12
N TRP A 231 -11.72 -31.81 0.45
CA TRP A 231 -11.98 -31.17 -0.83
C TRP A 231 -12.94 -30.01 -0.59
N VAL A 232 -12.53 -28.82 -1.00
CA VAL A 232 -13.31 -27.59 -0.82
C VAL A 232 -13.50 -26.93 -2.17
N THR A 233 -14.76 -26.74 -2.57
CA THR A 233 -15.11 -25.93 -3.75
C THR A 233 -15.62 -24.57 -3.28
N LEU A 234 -14.90 -23.52 -3.67
CA LEU A 234 -15.24 -22.12 -3.40
C LEU A 234 -15.87 -21.49 -4.65
N ALA A 235 -17.02 -20.82 -4.49
CA ALA A 235 -17.79 -20.28 -5.61
C ALA A 235 -17.35 -18.87 -6.06
N GLY A 236 -16.72 -18.09 -5.18
CA GLY A 236 -16.31 -16.70 -5.46
C GLY A 236 -17.44 -15.69 -5.65
N ASP A 237 -18.68 -16.05 -5.29
CA ASP A 237 -19.88 -15.21 -5.40
C ASP A 237 -20.23 -14.50 -4.08
N GLY A 238 -19.33 -14.56 -3.08
CA GLY A 238 -19.57 -14.08 -1.72
C GLY A 238 -20.51 -14.97 -0.88
N ASN A 239 -21.02 -16.07 -1.44
CA ASN A 239 -21.95 -16.96 -0.75
C ASN A 239 -21.18 -18.02 0.08
N GLN A 240 -21.50 -18.12 1.37
CA GLN A 240 -20.65 -18.79 2.37
C GLN A 240 -20.95 -20.28 2.59
N ASN A 241 -21.57 -20.95 1.62
CA ASN A 241 -21.81 -22.40 1.68
C ASN A 241 -20.85 -23.12 0.72
N PRO A 242 -19.55 -23.24 1.06
CA PRO A 242 -18.62 -24.03 0.26
C PRO A 242 -19.07 -25.49 0.23
N GLN A 243 -18.88 -26.17 -0.91
CA GLN A 243 -19.07 -27.61 -0.94
C GLN A 243 -17.84 -28.26 -0.29
N LEU A 244 -18.08 -28.97 0.81
CA LEU A 244 -17.03 -29.59 1.62
C LEU A 244 -17.22 -31.10 1.63
N MET A 245 -16.19 -31.83 1.21
CA MET A 245 -16.06 -33.27 1.46
C MET A 245 -14.79 -33.49 2.28
N TYR A 246 -14.82 -34.40 3.25
CA TYR A 246 -13.63 -34.72 4.01
C TYR A 246 -13.58 -36.19 4.42
N ARG A 247 -12.37 -36.65 4.74
CA ARG A 247 -12.10 -37.96 5.33
C ARG A 247 -11.10 -37.86 6.46
N VAL A 248 -11.23 -38.75 7.43
CA VAL A 248 -10.34 -38.87 8.60
C VAL A 248 -9.60 -40.20 8.53
N PHE A 249 -8.29 -40.16 8.74
CA PHE A 249 -7.40 -41.32 8.76
C PHE A 249 -6.68 -41.37 10.10
N GLU A 250 -6.88 -42.43 10.88
CA GLU A 250 -6.18 -42.61 12.16
C GLU A 250 -4.68 -42.81 11.93
N THR A 251 -3.86 -42.06 12.68
CA THR A 251 -2.40 -42.11 12.55
C THR A 251 -1.85 -43.29 13.36
N PRO A 252 -1.09 -44.20 12.75
CA PRO A 252 -0.43 -45.28 13.47
C PRO A 252 0.51 -44.75 14.56
N GLY A 253 0.55 -45.42 15.72
CA GLY A 253 1.31 -44.94 16.88
C GLY A 253 2.82 -44.90 16.65
N ASP A 254 3.35 -45.79 15.81
CA ASP A 254 4.75 -45.87 15.38
C ASP A 254 5.14 -44.72 14.45
N VAL A 255 4.19 -44.10 13.74
CA VAL A 255 4.44 -42.94 12.88
C VAL A 255 4.68 -41.66 13.69
N LEU A 256 3.98 -41.49 14.83
CA LEU A 256 4.08 -40.29 15.67
C LEU A 256 5.47 -40.08 16.31
N GLN A 257 6.23 -41.16 16.46
CA GLN A 257 7.59 -41.18 17.03
C GLN A 257 8.62 -41.80 16.07
N GLY A 258 8.25 -42.00 14.82
CA GLY A 258 9.06 -42.65 13.78
C GLY A 258 9.97 -41.68 13.02
N SER A 259 10.29 -42.00 11.76
CA SER A 259 11.03 -41.09 10.89
C SER A 259 10.11 -40.02 10.28
N GLY A 260 10.67 -38.86 9.95
CA GLY A 260 9.98 -37.84 9.17
C GLY A 260 9.43 -38.36 7.85
N GLU A 261 10.21 -39.19 7.14
CA GLU A 261 9.77 -39.82 5.90
C GLU A 261 8.48 -40.63 6.10
N ALA A 262 8.40 -41.45 7.16
CA ALA A 262 7.21 -42.25 7.44
C ALA A 262 5.97 -41.38 7.69
N LEU A 263 6.12 -40.26 8.41
CA LEU A 263 5.03 -39.31 8.65
C LEU A 263 4.53 -38.67 7.35
N PHE A 264 5.42 -38.13 6.53
CA PHE A 264 5.01 -37.45 5.29
C PHE A 264 4.50 -38.43 4.23
N ASP A 265 5.07 -39.63 4.15
CA ASP A 265 4.55 -40.71 3.29
C ASP A 265 3.13 -41.12 3.71
N PHE A 266 2.87 -41.24 5.01
CA PHE A 266 1.52 -41.53 5.52
C PHE A 266 0.52 -40.43 5.16
N ILE A 267 0.90 -39.15 5.31
CA ILE A 267 0.04 -38.02 4.90
C ILE A 267 -0.24 -38.07 3.39
N ALA A 268 0.78 -38.30 2.57
CA ALA A 268 0.63 -38.41 1.12
C ALA A 268 -0.26 -39.60 0.72
N GLN A 269 -0.17 -40.73 1.42
CA GLN A 269 -1.04 -41.88 1.21
C GLN A 269 -2.50 -41.58 1.56
N CYS A 270 -2.75 -40.82 2.64
CA CYS A 270 -4.09 -40.35 2.99
C CYS A 270 -4.68 -39.48 1.86
N VAL A 271 -3.86 -38.55 1.33
CA VAL A 271 -4.26 -37.69 0.20
C VAL A 271 -4.59 -38.52 -1.04
N LYS A 272 -3.75 -39.50 -1.40
CA LYS A 272 -3.99 -40.41 -2.52
C LYS A 272 -5.29 -41.19 -2.35
N SER A 273 -5.49 -41.83 -1.21
CA SER A 273 -6.68 -42.64 -0.94
C SER A 273 -7.96 -41.79 -1.00
N PHE A 274 -7.91 -40.54 -0.51
CA PHE A 274 -9.04 -39.62 -0.61
C PHE A 274 -9.32 -39.20 -2.05
N LEU A 275 -8.29 -38.89 -2.86
CA LEU A 275 -8.46 -38.54 -4.27
C LEU A 275 -9.06 -39.70 -5.07
N GLU A 276 -8.65 -40.95 -4.80
CA GLU A 276 -9.21 -42.15 -5.44
C GLU A 276 -10.72 -42.30 -5.17
N GLU A 277 -11.19 -41.94 -3.98
CA GLU A 277 -12.62 -42.00 -3.63
C GLU A 277 -13.47 -40.93 -4.32
N ILE A 278 -12.91 -39.73 -4.54
CA ILE A 278 -13.64 -38.63 -5.18
C ILE A 278 -13.45 -38.57 -6.70
N GLY A 279 -12.82 -39.58 -7.31
CA GLY A 279 -12.70 -39.74 -8.77
C GLY A 279 -11.42 -39.18 -9.40
N ASN A 280 -10.42 -38.82 -8.58
CA ASN A 280 -9.07 -38.37 -8.95
C ASN A 280 -9.03 -37.39 -10.16
N PRO A 281 -9.49 -36.14 -9.96
CA PRO A 281 -9.48 -35.14 -11.02
C PRO A 281 -8.05 -34.90 -11.55
N GLN A 282 -7.92 -34.85 -12.87
CA GLN A 282 -6.62 -34.81 -13.58
C GLN A 282 -6.09 -33.39 -13.84
N HIS A 283 -6.79 -32.34 -13.38
CA HIS A 283 -6.29 -30.97 -13.47
C HIS A 283 -5.35 -30.67 -12.30
N ARG A 284 -4.63 -29.54 -12.35
CA ARG A 284 -3.75 -29.13 -11.24
C ARG A 284 -4.55 -28.80 -9.99
N LEU A 285 -4.22 -29.46 -8.88
CA LEU A 285 -4.90 -29.34 -7.61
C LEU A 285 -4.00 -28.63 -6.59
N PRO A 286 -4.38 -27.42 -6.13
CA PRO A 286 -3.65 -26.77 -5.07
C PRO A 286 -3.97 -27.43 -3.72
N LEU A 287 -2.92 -27.74 -2.95
CA LEU A 287 -3.01 -28.29 -1.61
C LEU A 287 -2.64 -27.23 -0.55
N GLY A 288 -3.59 -26.96 0.35
CA GLY A 288 -3.32 -26.28 1.62
C GLY A 288 -2.93 -27.28 2.71
N PHE A 289 -1.84 -27.03 3.43
CA PHE A 289 -1.33 -27.90 4.48
C PHE A 289 -1.48 -27.24 5.86
N VAL A 290 -2.37 -27.79 6.70
CA VAL A 290 -2.51 -27.37 8.09
C VAL A 290 -1.55 -28.16 8.96
N PHE A 291 -0.51 -27.48 9.42
CA PHE A 291 0.56 -28.06 10.21
C PHE A 291 0.67 -27.33 11.55
N PRO A 292 0.16 -27.90 12.65
CA PRO A 292 -0.04 -27.19 13.91
C PRO A 292 1.24 -27.13 14.78
N PHE A 293 2.38 -26.80 14.17
CA PHE A 293 3.66 -26.68 14.85
C PHE A 293 4.32 -25.33 14.57
N SER A 294 5.37 -25.02 15.31
CA SER A 294 6.10 -23.76 15.16
C SER A 294 7.00 -23.85 13.93
N CYS A 295 6.67 -23.08 12.88
CA CYS A 295 7.46 -23.04 11.66
C CYS A 295 7.98 -21.64 11.36
N ARG A 296 9.24 -21.55 10.97
CA ARG A 296 9.82 -20.33 10.40
C ARG A 296 9.48 -20.28 8.93
N GLN A 297 8.56 -19.40 8.54
CA GLN A 297 8.17 -19.22 7.15
C GLN A 297 9.02 -18.13 6.48
N THR A 298 9.29 -18.33 5.18
CA THR A 298 9.84 -17.29 4.28
C THR A 298 8.93 -17.01 3.08
N GLY A 299 7.84 -17.78 2.97
CA GLY A 299 6.75 -17.65 2.01
C GLY A 299 5.59 -18.54 2.45
N LEU A 300 4.46 -18.50 1.73
CA LEU A 300 3.33 -19.38 2.00
C LEU A 300 3.67 -20.85 1.72
N ASP A 301 4.54 -21.11 0.73
CA ASP A 301 4.98 -22.41 0.24
C ASP A 301 6.33 -22.86 0.81
N LYS A 302 6.87 -22.17 1.82
CA LYS A 302 8.20 -22.47 2.41
C LYS A 302 8.21 -22.30 3.91
N ALA A 303 8.46 -23.39 4.64
CA ALA A 303 8.34 -23.40 6.10
C ALA A 303 9.32 -24.38 6.74
N GLU A 304 10.25 -23.88 7.54
CA GLU A 304 11.18 -24.69 8.31
C GLU A 304 10.59 -25.04 9.69
N LEU A 305 10.52 -26.33 10.05
CA LEU A 305 10.08 -26.73 11.40
C LEU A 305 11.12 -26.29 12.43
N ILE A 306 10.70 -25.51 13.44
CA ILE A 306 11.58 -25.03 14.52
C ILE A 306 11.78 -26.13 15.57
N SER A 307 10.69 -26.66 16.11
CA SER A 307 10.72 -27.75 17.07
C SER A 307 9.38 -28.47 17.16
N TRP A 308 9.43 -29.76 17.47
CA TRP A 308 8.24 -30.54 17.77
C TRP A 308 7.59 -30.13 19.09
N SER A 309 6.29 -30.42 19.21
CA SER A 309 5.51 -30.23 20.44
C SER A 309 4.39 -31.27 20.51
N LYS A 310 3.61 -31.26 21.60
CA LYS A 310 2.37 -32.05 21.74
C LYS A 310 2.58 -33.58 21.62
N GLY A 311 3.78 -34.06 21.95
CA GLY A 311 4.13 -35.47 21.95
C GLY A 311 4.62 -36.04 20.60
N PHE A 312 4.73 -35.21 19.56
CA PHE A 312 5.41 -35.59 18.32
C PHE A 312 6.93 -35.57 18.52
N GLN A 313 7.64 -36.51 17.91
CA GLN A 313 9.10 -36.55 17.93
C GLN A 313 9.67 -37.31 16.72
N CYS A 314 9.28 -36.92 15.51
CA CYS A 314 9.78 -37.58 14.30
C CYS A 314 11.22 -37.15 13.99
N SER A 315 12.10 -38.11 13.69
CA SER A 315 13.49 -37.81 13.30
C SER A 315 13.55 -37.09 11.95
N ASP A 316 14.63 -36.34 11.71
CA ASP A 316 14.95 -35.80 10.38
C ASP A 316 13.94 -34.79 9.80
N VAL A 317 13.19 -34.07 10.64
CA VAL A 317 12.23 -33.01 10.22
C VAL A 317 12.60 -31.62 10.75
N GLU A 318 13.05 -31.50 12.00
CA GLU A 318 13.45 -30.20 12.57
C GLU A 318 14.59 -29.58 11.74
N GLY A 319 14.47 -28.28 11.48
CA GLY A 319 15.39 -27.56 10.59
C GLY A 319 15.20 -27.79 9.09
N LYS A 320 14.19 -28.59 8.67
CA LYS A 320 13.88 -28.84 7.27
C LYS A 320 12.59 -28.17 6.82
N ASP A 321 12.50 -27.92 5.52
CA ASP A 321 11.31 -27.37 4.87
C ASP A 321 10.21 -28.44 4.77
N VAL A 322 9.19 -28.32 5.62
CA VAL A 322 8.11 -29.31 5.70
C VAL A 322 7.20 -29.29 4.46
N VAL A 323 7.16 -28.19 3.71
CA VAL A 323 6.42 -28.11 2.45
C VAL A 323 7.12 -28.98 1.40
N GLN A 324 8.45 -28.89 1.32
CA GLN A 324 9.24 -29.74 0.42
C GLN A 324 9.16 -31.22 0.81
N LEU A 325 9.18 -31.54 2.09
CA LEU A 325 9.03 -32.93 2.56
C LEU A 325 7.67 -33.52 2.14
N LEU A 326 6.58 -32.77 2.32
CA LEU A 326 5.25 -33.21 1.89
C LEU A 326 5.15 -33.29 0.36
N GLN A 327 5.67 -32.30 -0.37
CA GLN A 327 5.66 -32.30 -1.84
C GLN A 327 6.44 -33.50 -2.41
N ALA A 328 7.57 -33.86 -1.78
CA ALA A 328 8.36 -35.02 -2.16
C ALA A 328 7.58 -36.33 -1.92
N ALA A 329 6.91 -36.47 -0.77
CA ALA A 329 6.08 -37.63 -0.46
C ALA A 329 4.88 -37.76 -1.41
N ILE A 330 4.20 -36.64 -1.74
CA ILE A 330 3.12 -36.61 -2.74
C ILE A 330 3.63 -37.04 -4.12
N SER A 331 4.81 -36.57 -4.52
CA SER A 331 5.43 -36.95 -5.79
C SER A 331 5.80 -38.44 -5.83
N LYS A 332 6.26 -39.01 -4.70
CA LYS A 332 6.52 -40.46 -4.54
C LYS A 332 5.25 -41.31 -4.68
N GLN A 333 4.07 -40.73 -4.40
CA GLN A 333 2.77 -41.36 -4.60
C GLN A 333 2.21 -41.23 -6.04
N GLU A 334 3.00 -40.66 -6.97
CA GLU A 334 2.65 -40.39 -8.38
C GLU A 334 1.56 -39.33 -8.58
N LEU A 335 1.38 -38.44 -7.60
CA LEU A 335 0.40 -37.34 -7.65
C LEU A 335 1.04 -36.02 -8.13
N HIS A 336 1.63 -36.03 -9.33
CA HIS A 336 2.37 -34.86 -9.87
C HIS A 336 1.50 -33.64 -10.19
N HIS A 337 0.17 -33.80 -10.23
CA HIS A 337 -0.79 -32.71 -10.40
C HIS A 337 -1.19 -32.02 -9.10
N VAL A 338 -0.73 -32.51 -7.94
CA VAL A 338 -1.00 -31.90 -6.63
C VAL A 338 0.19 -31.06 -6.20
N ASP A 339 -0.04 -29.75 -6.05
CA ASP A 339 0.97 -28.76 -5.68
C ASP A 339 0.70 -28.24 -4.26
N VAL A 340 1.66 -28.35 -3.33
CA VAL A 340 1.53 -27.75 -1.99
C VAL A 340 1.78 -26.25 -2.08
N VAL A 341 0.72 -25.45 -1.98
CA VAL A 341 0.77 -24.00 -2.25
C VAL A 341 0.87 -23.17 -0.97
N ALA A 342 0.32 -23.68 0.14
CA ALA A 342 0.28 -22.93 1.39
C ALA A 342 0.44 -23.85 2.60
N LEU A 343 1.32 -23.49 3.53
CA LEU A 343 1.36 -24.01 4.89
C LEU A 343 0.81 -22.99 5.87
N LEU A 344 -0.06 -23.46 6.76
CA LEU A 344 -0.64 -22.65 7.82
C LEU A 344 -0.66 -23.36 9.17
N ASN A 345 -0.48 -22.55 10.22
CA ASN A 345 -0.78 -22.97 11.57
C ASN A 345 -2.30 -23.10 11.76
N ASN A 346 -2.73 -23.99 12.66
CA ASN A 346 -4.15 -24.19 12.93
C ASN A 346 -4.86 -22.93 13.44
N THR A 347 -4.16 -22.06 14.18
CA THR A 347 -4.71 -20.75 14.59
C THR A 347 -5.12 -19.91 13.39
N VAL A 348 -4.29 -19.87 12.36
CA VAL A 348 -4.58 -19.09 11.15
C VAL A 348 -5.74 -19.70 10.37
N GLY A 349 -5.78 -21.03 10.24
CA GLY A 349 -6.92 -21.74 9.67
C GLY A 349 -8.23 -21.42 10.41
N THR A 350 -8.21 -21.37 11.74
CA THR A 350 -9.36 -20.94 12.54
C THR A 350 -9.75 -19.49 12.26
N MET A 351 -8.79 -18.56 12.21
CA MET A 351 -9.06 -17.14 11.93
C MET A 351 -9.77 -16.95 10.59
N MET A 352 -9.28 -17.66 9.57
CA MET A 352 -9.81 -17.58 8.20
C MET A 352 -11.17 -18.24 8.08
N THR A 353 -11.38 -19.38 8.74
CA THR A 353 -12.68 -20.08 8.78
C THR A 353 -13.77 -19.23 9.43
N CYS A 354 -13.43 -18.50 10.50
CA CYS A 354 -14.39 -17.66 11.22
C CYS A 354 -14.57 -16.27 10.60
N SER A 355 -13.80 -15.92 9.57
CA SER A 355 -13.86 -14.61 8.92
C SER A 355 -14.90 -14.61 7.80
N THR A 356 -15.78 -13.62 7.81
CA THR A 356 -16.64 -13.32 6.67
C THR A 356 -16.36 -11.92 6.12
N PRO A 357 -16.72 -11.61 4.86
CA PRO A 357 -16.52 -10.27 4.29
C PRO A 357 -17.15 -9.15 5.12
N GLU A 358 -18.30 -9.40 5.74
CA GLU A 358 -19.01 -8.42 6.59
C GLU A 358 -18.49 -8.39 8.03
N LYS A 359 -17.90 -9.50 8.50
CA LYS A 359 -17.50 -9.74 9.89
C LYS A 359 -16.13 -10.44 9.94
N PRO A 360 -15.05 -9.77 9.52
CA PRO A 360 -13.72 -10.38 9.53
C PRO A 360 -13.28 -10.71 10.97
N CYS A 361 -12.65 -11.87 11.15
CA CYS A 361 -11.94 -12.20 12.38
C CYS A 361 -10.47 -11.81 12.21
N GLU A 362 -9.98 -10.95 13.10
CA GLU A 362 -8.59 -10.47 13.05
C GLU A 362 -7.71 -11.11 14.12
N ILE A 363 -8.30 -11.97 14.94
CA ILE A 363 -7.64 -12.74 15.99
C ILE A 363 -8.22 -14.16 15.94
N ALA A 364 -7.39 -15.16 16.20
CA ALA A 364 -7.88 -16.48 16.54
C ALA A 364 -7.15 -17.08 17.73
N LEU A 365 -7.92 -17.82 18.52
CA LEU A 365 -7.47 -18.55 19.70
C LEU A 365 -7.79 -20.03 19.51
N VAL A 366 -6.77 -20.89 19.64
CA VAL A 366 -6.96 -22.34 19.66
C VAL A 366 -6.63 -22.88 21.04
N VAL A 367 -7.59 -23.55 21.68
CA VAL A 367 -7.43 -24.19 23.00
C VAL A 367 -7.83 -25.67 22.90
N GLY A 368 -6.87 -26.51 22.50
CA GLY A 368 -7.03 -27.95 22.34
C GLY A 368 -5.91 -28.67 23.09
N SER A 369 -5.25 -29.63 22.43
CA SER A 369 -4.11 -30.37 22.98
C SER A 369 -3.03 -29.41 23.51
N GLY A 370 -2.73 -28.36 22.74
CA GLY A 370 -1.97 -27.19 23.18
C GLY A 370 -2.83 -25.92 23.17
N THR A 371 -2.19 -24.77 23.34
CA THR A 371 -2.81 -23.46 23.21
C THR A 371 -1.95 -22.52 22.37
N ASN A 372 -2.58 -21.80 21.46
CA ASN A 372 -1.90 -20.80 20.64
C ASN A 372 -2.85 -19.69 20.18
N CYS A 373 -2.29 -18.57 19.74
CA CYS A 373 -3.02 -17.43 19.23
C CYS A 373 -2.34 -16.86 17.98
N CYS A 374 -3.14 -16.38 17.03
CA CYS A 374 -2.66 -15.53 15.94
C CYS A 374 -3.50 -14.27 15.82
N PHE A 375 -2.94 -13.21 15.24
CA PHE A 375 -3.67 -11.96 15.00
C PHE A 375 -3.08 -11.17 13.83
N MET A 376 -3.88 -10.27 13.25
CA MET A 376 -3.45 -9.34 12.21
C MET A 376 -2.68 -8.17 12.82
N ALA A 377 -1.35 -8.20 12.70
CA ALA A 377 -0.45 -7.13 13.11
C ALA A 377 -0.19 -6.15 11.97
N GLU A 378 0.15 -4.90 12.29
CA GLU A 378 0.55 -3.90 11.29
C GLU A 378 1.93 -4.26 10.72
N SER A 379 2.09 -4.24 9.39
CA SER A 379 3.33 -4.66 8.71
C SER A 379 4.55 -3.83 9.10
N ASP A 380 4.34 -2.56 9.45
CA ASP A 380 5.41 -1.64 9.82
C ASP A 380 6.06 -2.04 11.15
N LEU A 381 5.37 -2.88 11.95
CA LEU A 381 5.91 -3.51 13.16
C LEU A 381 6.67 -4.79 12.85
N LEU A 382 6.56 -5.30 11.62
CA LEU A 382 7.15 -6.54 11.14
C LEU A 382 8.21 -6.21 10.08
N GLU A 383 9.43 -5.93 10.52
CA GLU A 383 10.57 -5.68 9.61
C GLU A 383 11.05 -7.00 8.94
N ILE A 384 10.19 -7.59 8.12
CA ILE A 384 10.46 -8.77 7.29
C ILE A 384 10.77 -8.28 5.87
N ALA A 385 11.85 -8.79 5.28
CA ALA A 385 12.28 -8.43 3.95
C ALA A 385 11.16 -8.65 2.91
N GLY A 386 10.57 -7.56 2.42
CA GLY A 386 9.69 -7.56 1.25
C GLY A 386 8.25 -7.08 1.46
N VAL A 387 7.72 -7.03 2.69
CA VAL A 387 6.37 -6.52 2.97
C VAL A 387 6.49 -5.19 3.73
N THR A 388 6.76 -4.12 3.00
CA THR A 388 6.99 -2.77 3.58
C THR A 388 5.69 -2.04 3.92
N SER A 389 4.55 -2.72 3.82
CA SER A 389 3.25 -2.06 3.86
C SER A 389 2.06 -3.04 3.95
N GLY A 390 1.16 -2.89 4.92
CA GLY A 390 -0.13 -3.58 5.07
C GLY A 390 -0.38 -4.07 6.48
N ARG A 391 -1.11 -5.18 6.58
CA ARG A 391 -1.18 -6.00 7.79
C ARG A 391 -0.70 -7.39 7.44
N MET A 392 -0.23 -8.14 8.44
CA MET A 392 0.12 -9.53 8.28
C MET A 392 -0.33 -10.31 9.50
N CYS A 393 -0.89 -11.50 9.27
CA CYS A 393 -1.17 -12.43 10.34
C CYS A 393 0.14 -12.91 10.96
N VAL A 394 0.23 -12.80 12.28
CA VAL A 394 1.36 -13.25 13.07
C VAL A 394 0.89 -14.37 13.97
N ASN A 395 1.62 -15.47 13.93
CA ASN A 395 1.47 -16.56 14.88
C ASN A 395 2.29 -16.25 16.13
N SER A 396 1.62 -16.08 17.28
CA SER A 396 2.27 -15.62 18.51
C SER A 396 3.22 -16.65 19.13
N GLU A 397 2.96 -17.94 18.90
CA GLU A 397 3.65 -19.05 19.58
C GLU A 397 3.70 -18.85 21.11
N TRP A 398 2.61 -18.33 21.68
CA TRP A 398 2.59 -17.91 23.09
C TRP A 398 2.72 -19.06 24.09
N GLY A 399 2.73 -20.31 23.63
CA GLY A 399 2.91 -21.49 24.48
C GLY A 399 4.26 -21.48 25.19
N CYS A 400 5.27 -20.82 24.62
CA CYS A 400 6.60 -20.63 25.21
C CYS A 400 6.66 -19.52 26.27
N LEU A 401 5.56 -18.81 26.53
CA LEU A 401 5.57 -17.75 27.53
C LEU A 401 5.99 -18.32 28.89
N GLY A 402 6.89 -17.61 29.56
CA GLY A 402 7.43 -18.02 30.85
C GLY A 402 8.58 -19.00 30.78
N ASP A 403 9.02 -19.48 29.60
CA ASP A 403 10.20 -20.36 29.45
C ASP A 403 11.50 -19.72 29.98
N ASP A 404 11.55 -18.40 30.05
CA ASP A 404 12.62 -17.57 30.64
C ASP A 404 12.48 -17.32 32.16
N GLY A 405 11.47 -17.89 32.80
CA GLY A 405 11.15 -17.68 34.22
C GLY A 405 10.11 -16.57 34.45
N ALA A 406 9.64 -15.90 33.40
CA ALA A 406 8.70 -14.80 33.52
C ALA A 406 7.33 -15.21 34.08
N LEU A 407 7.03 -16.49 34.29
CA LEU A 407 5.77 -16.95 34.92
C LEU A 407 5.97 -17.67 36.26
N ASP A 408 7.18 -17.68 36.83
CA ASP A 408 7.50 -18.48 38.03
C ASP A 408 6.61 -18.17 39.25
N ASN A 409 6.12 -16.94 39.36
CA ASN A 409 5.23 -16.54 40.45
C ASN A 409 3.74 -16.89 40.21
N VAL A 410 3.41 -17.53 39.10
CA VAL A 410 2.08 -18.09 38.76
C VAL A 410 2.11 -19.61 38.80
N LEU A 411 3.29 -20.22 38.58
CA LEU A 411 3.47 -21.67 38.60
C LEU A 411 3.22 -22.22 40.01
N THR A 412 2.43 -23.29 40.07
CA THR A 412 2.20 -24.05 41.29
C THR A 412 3.16 -25.23 41.38
N PRO A 413 3.32 -25.85 42.56
CA PRO A 413 4.07 -27.10 42.69
C PRO A 413 3.59 -28.21 41.76
N TYR A 414 2.30 -28.22 41.40
CA TYR A 414 1.70 -29.18 40.47
C TYR A 414 2.20 -28.95 39.04
N ASP A 415 2.29 -27.68 38.63
CA ASP A 415 2.76 -27.30 37.29
C ASP A 415 4.24 -27.67 37.10
N HIS A 416 5.07 -27.50 38.13
CA HIS A 416 6.47 -27.96 38.10
C HIS A 416 6.59 -29.48 37.93
N ARG A 417 5.70 -30.27 38.54
CA ARG A 417 5.70 -31.73 38.35
C ARG A 417 5.26 -32.12 36.94
N VAL A 418 4.22 -31.48 36.43
CA VAL A 418 3.76 -31.68 35.04
C VAL A 418 4.88 -31.33 34.05
N ASP A 419 5.60 -30.24 34.28
CA ASP A 419 6.74 -29.82 33.46
C ASP A 419 7.90 -30.83 33.49
N GLN A 420 8.28 -31.30 34.69
CA GLN A 420 9.35 -32.30 34.88
C GLN A 420 9.03 -33.64 34.20
N GLU A 421 7.76 -34.05 34.20
CA GLU A 421 7.31 -35.30 33.60
C GLU A 421 6.97 -35.18 32.10
N SER A 422 7.03 -33.98 31.51
CA SER A 422 6.74 -33.78 30.09
C SER A 422 7.90 -34.25 29.21
N SER A 423 7.65 -34.36 27.89
CA SER A 423 8.69 -34.71 26.91
C SER A 423 9.74 -33.60 26.70
N ASN A 424 9.49 -32.41 27.22
CA ASN A 424 10.27 -31.19 27.01
C ASN A 424 10.31 -30.31 28.28
N PRO A 425 10.96 -30.76 29.38
CA PRO A 425 11.03 -30.01 30.62
C PRO A 425 11.64 -28.61 30.44
N GLY A 426 11.07 -27.58 31.07
CA GLY A 426 11.52 -26.20 30.97
C GLY A 426 11.00 -25.41 29.76
N GLU A 427 10.44 -26.10 28.76
CA GLU A 427 9.89 -25.49 27.54
C GLU A 427 8.36 -25.53 27.50
N ARG A 428 7.74 -24.63 26.74
CA ARG A 428 6.28 -24.55 26.55
C ARG A 428 5.51 -24.43 27.86
N ARG A 429 6.06 -23.71 28.84
CA ARG A 429 5.51 -23.66 30.20
C ARG A 429 4.11 -23.08 30.26
N PHE A 430 3.79 -22.04 29.48
CA PHE A 430 2.42 -21.53 29.40
C PHE A 430 1.45 -22.50 28.72
N GLU A 431 1.90 -23.22 27.69
CA GLU A 431 1.08 -24.26 27.06
C GLU A 431 0.66 -25.32 28.09
N LYS A 432 1.57 -25.74 28.96
CA LYS A 432 1.34 -26.75 30.00
C LYS A 432 0.30 -26.33 31.05
N LEU A 433 0.07 -25.03 31.23
CA LEU A 433 -0.95 -24.51 32.15
C LEU A 433 -2.38 -24.57 31.58
N VAL A 434 -2.52 -24.70 30.26
CA VAL A 434 -3.78 -24.46 29.54
C VAL A 434 -4.18 -25.65 28.66
N GLY A 435 -3.24 -26.26 27.96
CA GLY A 435 -3.50 -27.29 26.95
C GLY A 435 -4.13 -28.55 27.54
N SER A 436 -5.07 -29.14 26.81
CA SER A 436 -5.79 -30.34 27.23
C SER A 436 -4.90 -31.58 27.37
N LEU A 437 -3.67 -31.57 26.84
CA LEU A 437 -2.68 -32.60 27.11
C LEU A 437 -2.26 -32.65 28.59
N TYR A 438 -2.40 -31.54 29.31
CA TYR A 438 -1.74 -31.35 30.61
C TYR A 438 -2.72 -31.19 31.79
N LEU A 439 -3.98 -30.78 31.54
CA LEU A 439 -4.94 -30.49 32.62
C LEU A 439 -5.25 -31.72 33.50
N GLY A 440 -5.40 -32.89 32.90
CA GLY A 440 -5.55 -34.16 33.64
C GLY A 440 -4.36 -34.45 34.57
N GLU A 441 -3.14 -34.20 34.10
CA GLU A 441 -1.92 -34.39 34.88
C GLU A 441 -1.80 -33.38 36.03
N THR A 442 -2.21 -32.12 35.82
CA THR A 442 -2.28 -31.13 36.90
C THR A 442 -3.23 -31.58 38.01
N VAL A 443 -4.42 -32.09 37.65
CA VAL A 443 -5.39 -32.62 38.63
C VAL A 443 -4.81 -33.85 39.33
N ARG A 444 -4.18 -34.77 38.60
CA ARG A 444 -3.53 -35.97 39.16
C ARG A 444 -2.46 -35.62 40.20
N HIS A 445 -1.58 -34.66 39.89
CA HIS A 445 -0.54 -34.20 40.81
C HIS A 445 -1.10 -33.48 42.04
N ALA A 446 -2.19 -32.71 41.88
CA ALA A 446 -2.90 -32.12 43.01
C ALA A 446 -3.52 -33.20 43.93
N MET A 447 -4.11 -34.24 43.35
CA MET A 447 -4.66 -35.39 44.09
C MET A 447 -3.56 -36.15 44.84
N LEU A 448 -2.41 -36.42 44.20
CA LEU A 448 -1.27 -37.08 44.83
C LEU A 448 -0.74 -36.32 46.05
N MET A 449 -0.59 -34.99 45.91
CA MET A 449 -0.13 -34.16 47.02
C MET A 449 -1.14 -34.14 48.18
N LEU A 450 -2.43 -33.97 47.89
CA LEU A 450 -3.48 -33.98 48.92
C LEU A 450 -3.63 -35.36 49.58
N ALA A 451 -3.42 -36.45 48.85
CA ALA A 451 -3.36 -37.78 49.41
C ALA A 451 -2.17 -37.95 50.36
N SER A 452 -0.99 -37.43 49.99
CA SER A 452 0.20 -37.46 50.85
C SER A 452 0.02 -36.64 52.14
N GLU A 453 -0.80 -35.58 52.11
CA GLU A 453 -1.18 -34.77 53.26
C GLU A 453 -2.36 -35.36 54.07
N GLN A 454 -2.82 -36.58 53.75
CA GLN A 454 -4.01 -37.22 54.35
C GLN A 454 -5.26 -36.34 54.27
N ALA A 455 -5.34 -35.50 53.23
CA ALA A 455 -6.47 -34.62 52.97
C ALA A 455 -7.48 -35.23 51.99
N LEU A 456 -7.09 -36.26 51.25
CA LEU A 456 -7.89 -36.96 50.24
C LEU A 456 -7.55 -38.46 50.30
N PHE A 457 -8.54 -39.35 50.15
CA PHE A 457 -8.35 -40.81 50.20
C PHE A 457 -7.72 -41.34 51.51
N ILE A 458 -8.17 -40.82 52.67
CA ILE A 458 -7.61 -41.17 53.99
C ILE A 458 -7.59 -42.69 54.21
N GLY A 459 -6.40 -43.24 54.48
CA GLY A 459 -6.22 -44.68 54.75
C GLY A 459 -6.38 -45.61 53.53
N ARG A 460 -6.37 -45.09 52.30
CA ARG A 460 -6.46 -45.89 51.05
C ARG A 460 -5.10 -46.00 50.36
N ASN A 461 -4.94 -47.04 49.52
CA ASN A 461 -3.76 -47.21 48.67
C ASN A 461 -3.91 -46.31 47.43
N THR A 462 -3.01 -45.34 47.26
CA THR A 462 -3.02 -44.37 46.16
C THR A 462 -1.95 -44.62 45.10
N SER A 463 -1.28 -45.77 45.13
CA SER A 463 -0.20 -46.12 44.18
C SER A 463 -0.61 -46.03 42.71
N THR A 464 -1.87 -46.32 42.37
CA THR A 464 -2.40 -46.18 41.00
C THR A 464 -2.28 -44.74 40.46
N LEU A 465 -2.44 -43.73 41.33
CA LEU A 465 -2.35 -42.31 40.95
C LEU A 465 -0.93 -41.88 40.56
N ALA A 466 0.10 -42.66 40.94
CA ALA A 466 1.48 -42.41 40.51
C ALA A 466 1.67 -42.72 39.02
N THR A 467 0.77 -43.48 38.40
CA THR A 467 0.81 -43.80 36.97
C THR A 467 0.44 -42.58 36.15
N LYS A 468 1.34 -42.14 35.27
CA LYS A 468 1.10 -41.04 34.32
C LYS A 468 -0.06 -41.39 33.38
N ALA A 469 -0.84 -40.39 32.97
CA ALA A 469 -1.97 -40.50 32.04
C ALA A 469 -3.16 -41.33 32.55
N VAL A 470 -3.22 -41.64 33.86
CA VAL A 470 -4.36 -42.34 34.48
C VAL A 470 -5.65 -41.50 34.50
N LEU A 471 -5.53 -40.17 34.38
CA LEU A 471 -6.64 -39.24 34.35
C LEU A 471 -6.59 -38.42 33.05
N THR A 472 -7.57 -38.63 32.18
CA THR A 472 -7.69 -37.89 30.93
C THR A 472 -8.41 -36.56 31.13
N THR A 473 -8.14 -35.59 30.27
CA THR A 473 -8.85 -34.31 30.32
C THR A 473 -10.34 -34.44 29.98
N GLN A 474 -10.73 -35.43 29.18
CA GLN A 474 -12.14 -35.73 28.94
C GLN A 474 -12.86 -36.11 30.25
N GLN A 475 -12.24 -36.97 31.07
CA GLN A 475 -12.77 -37.30 32.39
C GLN A 475 -12.81 -36.08 33.32
N VAL A 476 -11.79 -35.21 33.29
CA VAL A 476 -11.80 -33.94 34.05
C VAL A 476 -13.01 -33.08 33.68
N LEU A 477 -13.32 -32.96 32.40
CA LEU A 477 -14.46 -32.17 31.93
C LEU A 477 -15.80 -32.78 32.34
N GLU A 478 -15.95 -34.10 32.25
CA GLU A 478 -17.15 -34.82 32.70
C GLU A 478 -17.38 -34.68 34.20
N ILE A 479 -16.31 -34.71 35.01
CA ILE A 479 -16.38 -34.54 36.46
C ILE A 479 -16.83 -33.12 36.86
N MET A 480 -16.51 -32.11 36.06
CA MET A 480 -16.86 -30.72 36.37
C MET A 480 -18.35 -30.44 36.26
N ASP A 481 -19.10 -31.27 35.53
CA ASP A 481 -20.52 -31.10 35.27
C ASP A 481 -21.32 -30.94 36.58
N ASN A 482 -22.39 -30.12 36.53
CA ASN A 482 -23.19 -29.81 37.71
C ASN A 482 -24.23 -30.88 38.04
N GLU A 483 -24.70 -31.64 37.06
CA GLU A 483 -25.77 -32.62 37.23
C GLU A 483 -25.18 -33.97 37.66
N ASP A 484 -24.27 -34.52 36.83
CA ASP A 484 -23.75 -35.88 37.02
C ASP A 484 -22.28 -35.93 37.47
N GLY A 485 -21.61 -34.79 37.60
CA GLY A 485 -20.16 -34.74 37.80
C GLY A 485 -19.65 -35.47 39.05
N MET A 486 -20.45 -35.53 40.11
CA MET A 486 -20.14 -36.29 41.33
C MET A 486 -20.19 -37.82 41.11
N ALA A 487 -21.19 -38.29 40.36
CA ALA A 487 -21.30 -39.70 40.00
C ALA A 487 -20.17 -40.11 39.03
N LYS A 488 -19.82 -39.23 38.09
CA LYS A 488 -18.67 -39.42 37.18
C LYS A 488 -17.35 -39.47 37.96
N ALA A 489 -17.17 -38.60 38.95
CA ALA A 489 -16.00 -38.62 39.83
C ALA A 489 -15.93 -39.94 40.60
N GLN A 490 -17.05 -40.38 41.19
CA GLN A 490 -17.11 -41.65 41.91
C GLN A 490 -16.74 -42.84 41.02
N GLY A 491 -17.39 -42.99 39.85
CA GLY A 491 -17.14 -44.11 38.94
C GLY A 491 -15.70 -44.15 38.41
N MET A 492 -15.13 -42.97 38.09
CA MET A 492 -13.72 -42.89 37.69
C MET A 492 -12.78 -43.31 38.83
N LEU A 493 -12.98 -42.78 40.03
CA LEU A 493 -12.13 -43.09 41.19
C LEU A 493 -12.25 -44.55 41.65
N GLU A 494 -13.44 -45.15 41.54
CA GLU A 494 -13.66 -46.57 41.79
C GLU A 494 -12.95 -47.45 40.75
N ALA A 495 -12.96 -47.06 39.47
CA ALA A 495 -12.23 -47.75 38.41
C ALA A 495 -10.71 -47.73 38.63
N LEU A 496 -10.20 -46.73 39.35
CA LEU A 496 -8.79 -46.65 39.79
C LEU A 496 -8.49 -47.44 41.07
N GLY A 497 -9.50 -48.07 41.67
CA GLY A 497 -9.38 -48.86 42.90
C GLY A 497 -9.34 -48.03 44.19
N LEU A 498 -9.70 -46.74 44.15
CA LEU A 498 -9.50 -45.81 45.27
C LEU A 498 -10.63 -45.79 46.31
N GLN A 499 -11.79 -46.41 46.01
CA GLN A 499 -12.96 -46.53 46.92
C GLN A 499 -13.28 -45.19 47.64
N PRO A 500 -13.65 -44.14 46.88
CA PRO A 500 -13.74 -42.76 47.35
C PRO A 500 -14.92 -42.54 48.31
N SER A 501 -14.79 -41.60 49.26
CA SER A 501 -15.94 -41.05 49.97
C SER A 501 -16.65 -39.98 49.15
N GLU A 502 -17.91 -39.66 49.47
CA GLU A 502 -18.62 -38.52 48.87
C GLU A 502 -17.82 -37.21 49.01
N ARG A 503 -17.12 -37.04 50.13
CA ARG A 503 -16.24 -35.89 50.37
C ARG A 503 -15.02 -35.88 49.44
N ASP A 504 -14.46 -37.03 49.09
CA ASP A 504 -13.36 -37.13 48.14
C ASP A 504 -13.85 -36.78 46.73
N CYS A 505 -15.01 -37.30 46.30
CA CYS A 505 -15.62 -36.95 45.02
C CYS A 505 -15.86 -35.43 44.89
N CYS A 506 -16.39 -34.80 45.93
CA CYS A 506 -16.63 -33.35 45.97
C CYS A 506 -15.33 -32.55 45.85
N ARG A 507 -14.27 -32.96 46.55
CA ARG A 507 -12.95 -32.31 46.48
C ARG A 507 -12.30 -32.49 45.11
N VAL A 508 -12.38 -33.67 44.52
CA VAL A 508 -11.87 -33.93 43.16
C VAL A 508 -12.61 -33.07 42.14
N GLN A 509 -13.94 -32.98 42.24
CA GLN A 509 -14.74 -32.09 41.40
C GLN A 509 -14.32 -30.61 41.56
N GLN A 510 -14.06 -30.15 42.78
CA GLN A 510 -13.55 -28.79 43.02
C GLN A 510 -12.18 -28.54 42.38
N LEU A 511 -11.27 -29.52 42.45
CA LEU A 511 -9.96 -29.44 41.79
C LEU A 511 -10.08 -29.38 40.27
N CYS A 512 -10.90 -30.26 39.66
CA CYS A 512 -11.17 -30.24 38.22
C CYS A 512 -11.70 -28.86 37.79
N ARG A 513 -12.68 -28.31 38.53
CA ARG A 513 -13.23 -26.98 38.27
C ARG A 513 -12.19 -25.87 38.39
N ALA A 514 -11.33 -25.92 39.41
CA ALA A 514 -10.28 -24.92 39.60
C ALA A 514 -9.26 -24.95 38.46
N VAL A 515 -8.76 -26.13 38.08
CA VAL A 515 -7.76 -26.30 37.01
C VAL A 515 -8.29 -25.78 35.66
N VAL A 516 -9.51 -26.15 35.27
CA VAL A 516 -10.08 -25.71 33.99
C VAL A 516 -10.47 -24.23 34.03
N SER A 517 -10.98 -23.72 35.16
CA SER A 517 -11.27 -22.28 35.31
C SER A 517 -9.99 -21.45 35.22
N ARG A 518 -8.88 -21.93 35.79
CA ARG A 518 -7.55 -21.32 35.65
C ARG A 518 -7.09 -21.30 34.21
N ALA A 519 -7.20 -22.42 33.49
CA ALA A 519 -6.83 -22.51 32.08
C ALA A 519 -7.63 -21.51 31.21
N ALA A 520 -8.94 -21.38 31.47
CA ALA A 520 -9.80 -20.41 30.80
C ALA A 520 -9.39 -18.95 31.13
N ALA A 521 -9.11 -18.65 32.40
CA ALA A 521 -8.69 -17.33 32.84
C ALA A 521 -7.32 -16.92 32.25
N LEU A 522 -6.35 -17.84 32.20
CA LEU A 522 -5.04 -17.58 31.59
C LEU A 522 -5.14 -17.38 30.07
N SER A 523 -5.99 -18.16 29.39
CA SER A 523 -6.29 -17.96 27.96
C SER A 523 -6.93 -16.58 27.71
N ALA A 524 -7.84 -16.17 28.58
CA ALA A 524 -8.47 -14.85 28.55
C ALA A 524 -7.44 -13.73 28.76
N THR A 525 -6.49 -13.92 29.68
CA THR A 525 -5.40 -12.97 29.91
C THR A 525 -4.52 -12.79 28.68
N GLY A 526 -4.14 -13.88 28.02
CA GLY A 526 -3.39 -13.82 26.76
C GLY A 526 -4.16 -13.07 25.68
N LEU A 527 -5.44 -13.41 25.48
CA LEU A 527 -6.31 -12.76 24.50
C LEU A 527 -6.51 -11.26 24.80
N ALA A 528 -6.71 -10.91 26.07
CA ALA A 528 -6.83 -9.52 26.51
C ALA A 528 -5.56 -8.70 26.23
N ALA A 529 -4.37 -9.31 26.37
CA ALA A 529 -3.11 -8.65 26.00
C ALA A 529 -3.05 -8.35 24.49
N VAL A 530 -3.37 -9.34 23.64
CA VAL A 530 -3.40 -9.14 22.17
C VAL A 530 -4.39 -8.03 21.78
N LEU A 531 -5.59 -8.04 22.36
CA LEU A 531 -6.62 -7.01 22.14
C LEU A 531 -6.14 -5.61 22.53
N SER A 532 -5.57 -5.46 23.74
CA SER A 532 -5.00 -4.18 24.20
C SER A 532 -3.83 -3.71 23.33
N HIS A 533 -3.01 -4.63 22.82
CA HIS A 533 -1.94 -4.27 21.89
C HIS A 533 -2.50 -3.77 20.55
N MET A 534 -3.50 -4.46 19.98
CA MET A 534 -4.14 -4.04 18.74
C MET A 534 -4.84 -2.68 18.88
N CYS A 535 -5.53 -2.43 20.00
CA CYS A 535 -6.16 -1.14 20.28
C CYS A 535 -5.12 0.00 20.32
N ARG A 536 -3.97 -0.23 20.99
CA ARG A 536 -2.89 0.76 21.11
C ARG A 536 -2.14 0.99 19.79
N SER A 537 -1.74 -0.07 19.09
CA SER A 537 -1.00 0.02 17.82
C SER A 537 -1.80 0.72 16.73
N ARG A 538 -3.11 0.52 16.70
CA ARG A 538 -4.04 1.19 15.77
C ARG A 538 -4.51 2.56 16.24
N GLN A 539 -4.04 3.05 17.39
CA GLN A 539 -4.40 4.35 17.97
C GLN A 539 -5.92 4.54 18.12
N LEU A 540 -6.63 3.47 18.51
CA LEU A 540 -8.08 3.49 18.70
C LEU A 540 -8.44 3.79 20.15
N GLU A 541 -9.50 4.57 20.37
CA GLU A 541 -10.09 4.75 21.71
C GLU A 541 -10.85 3.49 22.17
N ARG A 542 -11.40 2.73 21.22
CA ARG A 542 -12.12 1.48 21.47
C ARG A 542 -11.96 0.53 20.28
N LEU A 543 -11.56 -0.71 20.54
CA LEU A 543 -11.46 -1.76 19.53
C LEU A 543 -12.73 -2.63 19.53
N VAL A 544 -13.38 -2.80 18.38
CA VAL A 544 -14.47 -3.76 18.18
C VAL A 544 -14.00 -4.79 17.19
N VAL A 545 -13.96 -6.07 17.58
CA VAL A 545 -13.32 -7.12 16.77
C VAL A 545 -13.95 -8.48 17.00
N ASN A 546 -13.95 -9.32 15.96
CA ASN A 546 -14.32 -10.72 16.07
C ASN A 546 -13.07 -11.59 16.31
N VAL A 547 -13.22 -12.58 17.18
CA VAL A 547 -12.17 -13.52 17.55
C VAL A 547 -12.63 -14.92 17.19
N GLY A 548 -11.96 -15.56 16.23
CA GLY A 548 -12.19 -16.96 15.93
C GLY A 548 -11.72 -17.83 17.10
N VAL A 549 -12.55 -18.77 17.56
CA VAL A 549 -12.16 -19.66 18.66
C VAL A 549 -12.36 -21.11 18.25
N ASP A 550 -11.35 -21.93 18.50
CA ASP A 550 -11.38 -23.36 18.21
C ASP A 550 -10.69 -24.19 19.30
N GLY A 551 -10.89 -25.52 19.26
CA GLY A 551 -10.22 -26.47 20.14
C GLY A 551 -11.17 -27.21 21.10
N GLY A 552 -10.74 -28.41 21.51
CA GLY A 552 -11.56 -29.34 22.27
C GLY A 552 -12.11 -28.74 23.56
N LEU A 553 -11.27 -28.03 24.34
CA LEU A 553 -11.68 -27.47 25.64
C LEU A 553 -12.79 -26.42 25.52
N TYR A 554 -12.73 -25.59 24.48
CA TYR A 554 -13.75 -24.56 24.24
C TYR A 554 -15.06 -25.18 23.74
N ARG A 555 -14.99 -26.19 22.86
CA ARG A 555 -16.18 -26.84 22.29
C ARG A 555 -16.93 -27.70 23.30
N THR A 556 -16.22 -28.39 24.19
CA THR A 556 -16.84 -29.33 25.15
C THR A 556 -17.23 -28.69 26.48
N SER A 557 -16.74 -27.48 26.81
CA SER A 557 -17.03 -26.80 28.07
C SER A 557 -17.64 -25.41 27.87
N SER A 558 -18.95 -25.29 28.08
CA SER A 558 -19.66 -23.99 28.08
C SER A 558 -19.07 -23.02 29.10
N ARG A 559 -18.73 -23.52 30.29
CA ARG A 559 -18.09 -22.76 31.38
C ARG A 559 -16.74 -22.17 30.96
N PHE A 560 -15.94 -22.89 30.18
CA PHE A 560 -14.67 -22.35 29.66
C PHE A 560 -14.93 -21.09 28.83
N GLY A 561 -15.91 -21.13 27.92
CA GLY A 561 -16.29 -19.99 27.09
C GLY A 561 -16.90 -18.82 27.88
N GLU A 562 -17.62 -19.07 28.96
CA GLU A 562 -18.14 -18.04 29.87
C GLU A 562 -17.02 -17.30 30.61
N ILE A 563 -16.08 -18.05 31.20
CA ILE A 563 -14.92 -17.47 31.90
C ILE A 563 -14.07 -16.68 30.93
N LEU A 564 -13.83 -17.22 29.72
CA LEU A 564 -13.08 -16.56 28.67
C LEU A 564 -13.69 -15.17 28.35
N ARG A 565 -15.01 -15.10 28.11
CA ARG A 565 -15.72 -13.83 27.85
C ARG A 565 -15.65 -12.87 29.04
N SER A 566 -15.93 -13.36 30.24
CA SER A 566 -15.98 -12.52 31.44
C SER A 566 -14.62 -11.92 31.78
N VAL A 567 -13.57 -12.74 31.79
CA VAL A 567 -12.21 -12.30 32.15
C VAL A 567 -11.62 -11.39 31.08
N VAL A 568 -11.86 -11.64 29.78
CA VAL A 568 -11.46 -10.70 28.72
C VAL A 568 -12.10 -9.32 28.94
N GLY A 569 -13.40 -9.26 29.25
CA GLY A 569 -14.10 -8.00 29.51
C GLY A 569 -13.58 -7.24 30.73
N LEU A 570 -13.10 -7.96 31.76
CA LEU A 570 -12.49 -7.36 32.95
C LEU A 570 -11.06 -6.85 32.68
N LEU A 571 -10.29 -7.59 31.88
CA LEU A 571 -8.88 -7.29 31.65
C LEU A 571 -8.65 -6.31 30.50
N ALA A 572 -9.53 -6.22 29.50
CA ALA A 572 -9.44 -5.31 28.36
C ALA A 572 -10.76 -4.54 28.16
N PRO A 573 -11.17 -3.67 29.11
CA PRO A 573 -12.42 -2.91 29.04
C PRO A 573 -12.50 -1.94 27.84
N GLU A 574 -11.35 -1.57 27.27
CA GLU A 574 -11.23 -0.76 26.05
C GLU A 574 -11.57 -1.54 24.77
N CYS A 575 -11.83 -2.85 24.87
CA CYS A 575 -12.13 -3.73 23.73
C CYS A 575 -13.53 -4.35 23.84
N ALA A 576 -14.19 -4.53 22.70
CA ALA A 576 -15.42 -5.32 22.55
C ALA A 576 -15.15 -6.50 21.60
N ALA A 577 -14.81 -7.64 22.19
CA ALA A 577 -14.50 -8.87 21.45
C ALA A 577 -15.74 -9.77 21.34
N THR A 578 -16.08 -10.18 20.11
CA THR A 578 -17.11 -11.20 19.85
C THR A 578 -16.42 -12.53 19.55
N LEU A 579 -16.66 -13.54 20.38
CA LEU A 579 -16.10 -14.88 20.14
C LEU A 579 -16.95 -15.61 19.09
N VAL A 580 -16.31 -16.07 18.02
CA VAL A 580 -16.92 -16.78 16.90
C VAL A 580 -16.39 -18.21 16.89
N PRO A 581 -17.19 -19.22 17.30
CA PRO A 581 -16.76 -20.61 17.29
C PRO A 581 -16.53 -21.10 15.85
N SER A 582 -15.45 -21.85 15.63
CA SER A 582 -15.23 -22.55 14.37
C SER A 582 -16.14 -23.79 14.30
N GLY A 583 -16.99 -23.87 13.27
CA GLY A 583 -17.91 -25.00 13.05
C GLY A 583 -17.19 -26.27 12.59
N ASP A 584 -16.81 -26.33 11.30
CA ASP A 584 -16.24 -27.54 10.65
C ASP A 584 -14.76 -27.40 10.23
N GLY A 585 -13.97 -26.73 11.08
CA GLY A 585 -12.54 -26.95 11.17
C GLY A 585 -11.66 -26.04 10.32
N ARG A 586 -10.50 -25.75 10.91
CA ARG A 586 -9.29 -25.13 10.33
C ARG A 586 -8.96 -25.51 8.87
N GLY A 587 -9.45 -26.63 8.36
CA GLY A 587 -9.32 -27.03 6.95
C GLY A 587 -10.04 -26.11 5.96
N LEU A 588 -11.22 -25.55 6.29
CA LEU A 588 -11.88 -24.57 5.40
C LEU A 588 -11.04 -23.29 5.28
N GLY A 589 -10.52 -22.78 6.39
CA GLY A 589 -9.60 -21.65 6.38
C GLY A 589 -8.32 -21.92 5.60
N ALA A 590 -7.81 -23.15 5.61
CA ALA A 590 -6.69 -23.57 4.77
C ALA A 590 -7.02 -23.44 3.28
N ALA A 591 -8.21 -23.88 2.88
CA ALA A 591 -8.67 -23.77 1.50
C ALA A 591 -8.82 -22.31 1.07
N ILE A 592 -9.41 -21.46 1.93
CA ILE A 592 -9.54 -20.02 1.71
C ILE A 592 -8.16 -19.38 1.52
N VAL A 593 -7.20 -19.62 2.42
CA VAL A 593 -5.83 -19.07 2.30
C VAL A 593 -5.17 -19.51 1.01
N THR A 594 -5.32 -20.78 0.66
CA THR A 594 -4.76 -21.34 -0.58
C THR A 594 -5.37 -20.66 -1.81
N ALA A 595 -6.69 -20.46 -1.83
CA ALA A 595 -7.36 -19.73 -2.90
C ALA A 595 -6.95 -18.25 -2.97
N VAL A 596 -6.77 -17.58 -1.83
CA VAL A 596 -6.22 -16.20 -1.77
C VAL A 596 -4.81 -16.16 -2.34
N ALA A 597 -3.94 -17.11 -1.98
CA ALA A 597 -2.56 -17.18 -2.48
C ALA A 597 -2.53 -17.28 -4.01
N LEU A 598 -3.34 -18.19 -4.57
CA LEU A 598 -3.47 -18.36 -6.02
C LEU A 598 -4.04 -17.12 -6.70
N ARG A 599 -5.06 -16.50 -6.10
CA ARG A 599 -5.64 -15.24 -6.58
C ARG A 599 -4.60 -14.14 -6.62
N LEU A 600 -3.79 -13.96 -5.57
CA LEU A 600 -2.75 -12.94 -5.53
C LEU A 600 -1.69 -13.16 -6.60
N VAL A 601 -1.28 -14.40 -6.87
CA VAL A 601 -0.37 -14.74 -7.98
C VAL A 601 -1.00 -14.39 -9.32
N ALA A 602 -2.27 -14.76 -9.54
CA ALA A 602 -2.99 -14.44 -10.77
C ALA A 602 -3.16 -12.91 -10.96
N GLN A 603 -3.50 -12.19 -9.90
CA GLN A 603 -3.57 -10.73 -9.89
C GLN A 603 -2.22 -10.11 -10.21
N ARG A 604 -1.12 -10.61 -9.61
CA ARG A 604 0.23 -10.13 -9.92
C ARG A 604 0.60 -10.36 -11.38
N ASN A 605 0.27 -11.51 -11.94
CA ASN A 605 0.50 -11.80 -13.36
C ASN A 605 -0.27 -10.84 -14.28
N LYS A 606 -1.52 -10.49 -13.92
CA LYS A 606 -2.30 -9.48 -14.65
C LYS A 606 -1.66 -8.10 -14.61
N VAL A 607 -1.20 -7.66 -13.42
CA VAL A 607 -0.47 -6.39 -13.24
C VAL A 607 0.80 -6.37 -14.07
N GLU A 608 1.62 -7.42 -13.98
CA GLU A 608 2.87 -7.55 -14.72
C GLU A 608 2.64 -7.54 -16.24
N ARG A 609 1.60 -8.22 -16.72
CA ARG A 609 1.22 -8.20 -18.15
C ARG A 609 0.87 -6.79 -18.64
N LEU A 610 0.17 -5.99 -17.83
CA LEU A 610 -0.20 -4.61 -18.19
C LEU A 610 0.99 -3.64 -18.08
N LEU A 611 1.89 -3.84 -17.12
CA LEU A 611 3.02 -2.94 -16.88
C LEU A 611 4.26 -3.29 -17.71
N ALA A 612 4.43 -4.53 -18.16
CA ALA A 612 5.59 -4.99 -18.91
C ALA A 612 5.90 -4.14 -20.17
N PRO A 613 4.92 -3.75 -21.01
CA PRO A 613 5.18 -2.90 -22.18
C PRO A 613 5.75 -1.51 -21.85
N LEU A 614 5.58 -1.03 -20.62
CA LEU A 614 6.13 0.26 -20.18
C LEU A 614 7.57 0.15 -19.67
N ARG A 615 8.07 -1.06 -19.40
CA ARG A 615 9.42 -1.28 -18.87
C ARG A 615 10.41 -1.46 -20.02
N LEU A 616 11.04 -0.37 -20.43
CA LEU A 616 12.03 -0.35 -21.50
C LEU A 616 13.37 -0.91 -21.02
N SER A 617 13.92 -1.85 -21.78
CA SER A 617 15.28 -2.36 -21.58
C SER A 617 16.32 -1.34 -22.04
N ARG A 618 17.59 -1.54 -21.65
CA ARG A 618 18.69 -0.72 -22.15
C ARG A 618 18.77 -0.74 -23.68
N ALA A 619 18.60 -1.92 -24.30
CA ALA A 619 18.62 -2.06 -25.76
C ALA A 619 17.47 -1.29 -26.43
N ASP A 620 16.30 -1.20 -25.79
CA ASP A 620 15.19 -0.37 -26.28
C ASP A 620 15.57 1.11 -26.30
N LEU A 621 16.20 1.58 -25.22
CA LEU A 621 16.62 2.97 -25.08
C LEU A 621 17.76 3.34 -26.04
N GLU A 622 18.69 2.43 -26.30
CA GLU A 622 19.73 2.59 -27.33
C GLU A 622 19.12 2.70 -28.74
N ARG A 623 18.04 1.94 -29.02
CA ARG A 623 17.28 2.10 -30.27
C ARG A 623 16.58 3.46 -30.36
N VAL A 624 15.94 3.91 -29.28
CA VAL A 624 15.31 5.25 -29.22
C VAL A 624 16.35 6.35 -29.43
N GLN A 625 17.52 6.24 -28.80
CA GLN A 625 18.64 7.17 -28.97
C GLN A 625 19.11 7.23 -30.43
N ALA A 626 19.30 6.07 -31.08
CA ALA A 626 19.71 6.01 -32.48
C ALA A 626 18.68 6.65 -33.42
N LEU A 627 17.38 6.38 -33.19
CA LEU A 627 16.30 6.98 -33.96
C LEU A 627 16.21 8.50 -33.77
N MET A 628 16.37 8.98 -32.53
CA MET A 628 16.42 10.43 -32.26
C MET A 628 17.57 11.08 -33.02
N LYS A 629 18.77 10.50 -32.99
CA LYS A 629 19.93 11.01 -33.72
C LYS A 629 19.69 11.08 -35.22
N GLN A 630 19.08 10.04 -35.81
CA GLN A 630 18.70 10.02 -37.22
C GLN A 630 17.71 11.14 -37.57
N GLU A 631 16.69 11.37 -36.73
CA GLU A 631 15.72 12.44 -36.96
C GLU A 631 16.33 13.85 -36.76
N MET A 632 17.32 13.99 -35.86
CA MET A 632 18.10 15.22 -35.73
C MET A 632 18.89 15.51 -37.02
N GLU A 633 19.57 14.50 -37.59
CA GLU A 633 20.32 14.65 -38.85
C GLU A 633 19.38 15.04 -40.00
N ARG A 634 18.24 14.36 -40.13
CA ARG A 634 17.21 14.70 -41.12
C ARG A 634 16.61 16.09 -40.90
N GLY A 635 16.47 16.51 -39.66
CA GLY A 635 15.95 17.83 -39.32
C GLY A 635 16.92 18.96 -39.69
N LEU A 636 18.23 18.72 -39.60
CA LEU A 636 19.24 19.73 -39.95
C LEU A 636 19.50 19.81 -41.46
N ASP A 637 19.32 18.70 -42.17
CA ASP A 637 19.54 18.61 -43.61
C ASP A 637 18.47 19.36 -44.42
N ARG A 638 18.90 20.04 -45.48
CA ARG A 638 18.04 20.93 -46.29
C ARG A 638 16.93 20.18 -47.01
N GLU A 639 17.22 19.00 -47.54
CA GLU A 639 16.29 18.23 -48.38
C GLU A 639 15.29 17.44 -47.53
N SER A 640 15.79 16.86 -46.43
CA SER A 640 14.99 15.98 -45.58
C SER A 640 14.26 16.69 -44.42
N ASN A 641 14.59 17.96 -44.11
CA ASN A 641 13.95 18.74 -43.04
C ASN A 641 12.42 18.67 -43.09
N ALA A 642 11.82 18.84 -44.26
CA ALA A 642 10.37 18.88 -44.44
C ALA A 642 9.66 17.56 -44.05
N THR A 643 10.39 16.44 -44.04
CA THR A 643 9.86 15.10 -43.71
C THR A 643 10.32 14.58 -42.34
N SER A 644 11.24 15.29 -41.68
CA SER A 644 11.68 14.95 -40.33
C SER A 644 10.59 15.24 -39.32
N SER A 645 10.43 14.34 -38.35
CA SER A 645 9.56 14.55 -37.19
C SER A 645 10.19 15.52 -36.18
N VAL A 646 11.52 15.67 -36.18
CA VAL A 646 12.25 16.63 -35.36
C VAL A 646 12.69 17.80 -36.24
N ARG A 647 12.16 19.00 -35.98
CA ARG A 647 12.21 20.12 -36.93
C ARG A 647 13.55 20.87 -36.95
N MET A 648 14.33 20.81 -35.86
CA MET A 648 15.68 21.40 -35.75
C MET A 648 15.71 22.88 -36.21
N LEU A 649 14.85 23.70 -35.61
CA LEU A 649 14.61 25.08 -36.02
C LEU A 649 15.80 25.99 -35.64
N PRO A 650 16.40 26.71 -36.61
CA PRO A 650 17.44 27.70 -36.35
C PRO A 650 16.92 28.86 -35.51
N THR A 651 17.67 29.26 -34.47
CA THR A 651 17.24 30.34 -33.55
C THR A 651 17.93 31.67 -33.77
N TYR A 652 18.96 31.70 -34.63
CA TYR A 652 19.86 32.84 -34.86
C TYR A 652 20.64 33.31 -33.62
N VAL A 653 20.61 32.56 -32.51
CA VAL A 653 21.49 32.79 -31.35
C VAL A 653 22.81 32.07 -31.61
N CYS A 654 23.87 32.83 -31.90
CA CYS A 654 25.17 32.27 -32.31
C CYS A 654 26.15 32.08 -31.15
N HIS A 655 25.93 32.77 -30.02
CA HIS A 655 26.84 32.79 -28.88
C HIS A 655 26.07 32.61 -27.56
N THR A 656 26.66 31.83 -26.66
CA THR A 656 26.27 31.79 -25.24
C THR A 656 26.80 33.03 -24.53
N PRO A 657 26.32 33.35 -23.31
CA PRO A 657 26.89 34.44 -22.55
C PRO A 657 28.39 34.22 -22.27
N ASP A 658 29.19 35.28 -22.30
CA ASP A 658 30.64 35.25 -22.04
C ASP A 658 31.07 36.13 -20.86
N GLY A 659 30.10 36.78 -20.19
CA GLY A 659 30.34 37.62 -19.04
C GLY A 659 30.63 39.07 -19.40
N THR A 660 30.60 39.47 -20.67
CA THR A 660 30.71 40.88 -21.10
C THR A 660 29.37 41.61 -21.19
N GLU A 661 28.25 40.91 -20.99
CA GLU A 661 26.90 41.47 -21.14
C GLU A 661 26.62 42.53 -20.07
N ARG A 662 26.23 43.75 -20.47
CA ARG A 662 25.86 44.82 -19.53
C ARG A 662 24.59 45.50 -19.99
N GLY A 663 23.81 46.01 -19.02
CA GLY A 663 22.69 46.91 -19.28
C GLY A 663 21.36 46.44 -18.71
N LYS A 664 20.29 47.16 -19.05
CA LYS A 664 18.95 46.95 -18.54
C LYS A 664 18.00 46.53 -19.67
N PHE A 665 17.35 45.40 -19.49
CA PHE A 665 16.55 44.74 -20.51
C PHE A 665 15.16 44.44 -20.00
N LEU A 666 14.17 44.52 -20.89
CA LEU A 666 12.85 43.96 -20.64
C LEU A 666 12.84 42.52 -21.15
N ALA A 667 12.14 41.63 -20.44
CA ALA A 667 11.86 40.30 -20.95
C ALA A 667 10.38 39.96 -20.81
N LEU A 668 9.85 39.26 -21.79
CA LEU A 668 8.50 38.70 -21.77
C LEU A 668 8.62 37.18 -21.77
N ASP A 669 7.79 36.50 -20.98
CA ASP A 669 7.75 35.04 -20.95
C ASP A 669 6.32 34.54 -21.12
N LEU A 670 6.05 34.03 -22.32
CA LEU A 670 4.77 33.47 -22.73
C LEU A 670 4.94 32.02 -23.16
N GLY A 671 4.40 31.10 -22.36
CA GLY A 671 4.40 29.67 -22.66
C GLY A 671 3.26 28.86 -22.02
N GLY A 672 2.39 29.53 -21.24
CA GLY A 672 1.25 28.94 -20.54
C GLY A 672 0.26 30.02 -20.11
N THR A 673 -0.64 29.71 -19.17
CA THR A 673 -1.61 30.66 -18.61
C THR A 673 -0.99 31.79 -17.78
N ASN A 674 0.19 31.55 -17.21
CA ASN A 674 0.96 32.54 -16.46
C ASN A 674 1.93 33.25 -17.41
N PHE A 675 1.56 34.44 -17.83
CA PHE A 675 2.43 35.34 -18.59
C PHE A 675 3.29 36.15 -17.62
N ARG A 676 4.57 36.36 -17.93
CA ARG A 676 5.45 37.14 -17.07
C ARG A 676 6.08 38.28 -17.83
N VAL A 677 6.14 39.43 -17.16
CA VAL A 677 6.92 40.59 -17.60
C VAL A 677 8.05 40.78 -16.60
N LEU A 678 9.26 40.91 -17.10
CA LEU A 678 10.48 41.02 -16.29
C LEU A 678 11.28 42.24 -16.72
N VAL A 679 11.96 42.85 -15.76
CA VAL A 679 13.09 43.75 -16.01
C VAL A 679 14.33 43.12 -15.41
N VAL A 680 15.37 43.01 -16.23
CA VAL A 680 16.65 42.37 -15.87
C VAL A 680 17.75 43.40 -16.04
N HIS A 681 18.50 43.64 -14.97
CA HIS A 681 19.69 44.48 -14.96
C HIS A 681 20.91 43.58 -14.85
N VAL A 682 21.72 43.56 -15.90
CA VAL A 682 22.95 42.78 -16.00
C VAL A 682 24.13 43.69 -15.71
N GLU A 683 24.84 43.39 -14.63
CA GLU A 683 26.06 44.07 -14.19
C GLU A 683 27.27 43.10 -14.31
N GLU A 684 28.46 43.54 -13.90
CA GLU A 684 29.71 42.79 -14.07
C GLU A 684 29.68 41.40 -13.42
N ASP A 685 29.24 41.33 -12.16
CA ASP A 685 29.23 40.10 -11.38
C ASP A 685 27.83 39.69 -10.90
N ASN A 686 26.79 40.46 -11.23
CA ASN A 686 25.45 40.27 -10.67
C ASN A 686 24.33 40.54 -11.68
N ILE A 687 23.22 39.81 -11.52
CA ILE A 687 21.97 40.06 -12.23
C ILE A 687 20.88 40.41 -11.21
N HIS A 688 20.33 41.61 -11.33
CA HIS A 688 19.18 42.06 -10.57
C HIS A 688 17.92 41.95 -11.42
N MET A 689 16.87 41.33 -10.88
CA MET A 689 15.63 41.11 -11.62
C MET A 689 14.40 41.47 -10.78
N ALA A 690 13.42 42.08 -11.42
CA ALA A 690 12.06 42.17 -10.91
C ALA A 690 11.11 41.59 -11.95
N ASN A 691 10.08 40.87 -11.51
CA ASN A 691 9.08 40.28 -12.38
C ASN A 691 7.68 40.42 -11.81
N GLU A 692 6.68 40.28 -12.68
CA GLU A 692 5.29 40.18 -12.30
C GLU A 692 4.57 39.14 -13.16
N ILE A 693 3.64 38.41 -12.55
CA ILE A 693 2.87 37.35 -13.19
C ILE A 693 1.47 37.87 -13.49
N TYR A 694 1.07 37.74 -14.75
CA TYR A 694 -0.24 38.07 -15.27
C TYR A 694 -0.94 36.80 -15.74
N VAL A 695 -2.19 36.61 -15.30
CA VAL A 695 -3.00 35.47 -15.75
C VAL A 695 -3.70 35.84 -17.04
N ILE A 696 -3.45 35.08 -18.11
CA ILE A 696 -4.18 35.24 -19.38
C ILE A 696 -5.49 34.45 -19.28
N PRO A 697 -6.67 35.09 -19.40
CA PRO A 697 -7.95 34.38 -19.38
C PRO A 697 -8.08 33.41 -20.56
N THR A 698 -8.72 32.25 -20.35
CA THR A 698 -8.95 31.25 -21.41
C THR A 698 -9.65 31.84 -22.63
N ALA A 699 -10.61 32.75 -22.41
CA ALA A 699 -11.32 33.45 -23.49
C ALA A 699 -10.39 34.30 -24.37
N ILE A 700 -9.26 34.78 -23.84
CA ILE A 700 -8.24 35.52 -24.57
C ILE A 700 -7.28 34.55 -25.27
N MET A 701 -6.83 33.49 -24.57
CA MET A 701 -5.93 32.46 -25.15
C MET A 701 -6.53 31.75 -26.37
N GLN A 702 -7.86 31.62 -26.40
CA GLN A 702 -8.62 30.96 -27.47
C GLN A 702 -9.44 31.95 -28.32
N GLY A 703 -9.22 33.25 -28.13
CA GLY A 703 -9.92 34.33 -28.81
C GLY A 703 -9.28 34.72 -30.14
N THR A 704 -9.12 36.02 -30.37
CA THR A 704 -8.39 36.56 -31.52
C THR A 704 -6.96 36.91 -31.14
N GLY A 705 -6.05 36.86 -32.12
CA GLY A 705 -4.68 37.31 -31.95
C GLY A 705 -4.60 38.76 -31.50
N GLU A 706 -5.44 39.62 -32.07
CA GLU A 706 -5.55 41.01 -31.64
C GLU A 706 -5.82 41.13 -30.14
N ALA A 707 -6.83 40.42 -29.61
CA ALA A 707 -7.15 40.46 -28.18
C ALA A 707 -6.01 39.91 -27.30
N LEU A 708 -5.31 38.87 -27.75
CA LEU A 708 -4.18 38.31 -27.03
C LEU A 708 -3.00 39.28 -26.93
N PHE A 709 -2.56 39.85 -28.05
CA PHE A 709 -1.41 40.76 -28.07
C PHE A 709 -1.75 42.12 -27.45
N ASP A 710 -3.00 42.58 -27.56
CA ASP A 710 -3.48 43.77 -26.84
C ASP A 710 -3.40 43.57 -25.32
N HIS A 711 -3.80 42.41 -24.81
CA HIS A 711 -3.69 42.06 -23.40
C HIS A 711 -2.23 41.99 -22.94
N ILE A 712 -1.33 41.45 -23.77
CA ILE A 712 0.12 41.43 -23.48
C ILE A 712 0.66 42.85 -23.31
N ILE A 713 0.29 43.78 -24.18
CA ILE A 713 0.73 45.19 -24.08
C ILE A 713 0.16 45.86 -22.82
N GLU A 714 -1.10 45.61 -22.47
CA GLU A 714 -1.69 46.11 -21.22
C GLU A 714 -0.91 45.64 -19.98
N CYS A 715 -0.49 44.38 -19.95
CA CYS A 715 0.36 43.84 -18.88
C CYS A 715 1.74 44.52 -18.84
N ILE A 716 2.35 44.78 -20.01
CA ILE A 716 3.64 45.49 -20.09
C ILE A 716 3.51 46.92 -19.56
N VAL A 717 2.45 47.64 -19.93
CA VAL A 717 2.18 49.00 -19.45
C VAL A 717 2.03 49.02 -17.94
N ASP A 718 1.20 48.13 -17.39
CA ASP A 718 0.97 48.02 -15.94
C ASP A 718 2.29 47.73 -15.19
N PHE A 719 3.09 46.77 -15.68
CA PHE A 719 4.38 46.45 -15.09
C PHE A 719 5.35 47.64 -15.12
N GLN A 720 5.46 48.32 -16.26
CA GLN A 720 6.33 49.49 -16.40
C GLN A 720 5.92 50.63 -15.46
N MET A 721 4.61 50.85 -15.23
CA MET A 721 4.13 51.83 -14.26
C MET A 721 4.54 51.44 -12.83
N LYS A 722 4.34 50.18 -12.43
CA LYS A 722 4.70 49.68 -11.10
C LYS A 722 6.20 49.73 -10.83
N GLN A 723 7.01 49.42 -11.84
CA GLN A 723 8.48 49.43 -11.75
C GLN A 723 9.12 50.80 -12.06
N LYS A 724 8.31 51.85 -12.27
CA LYS A 724 8.78 53.22 -12.59
C LYS A 724 9.68 53.28 -13.84
N LEU A 725 9.31 52.51 -14.86
CA LEU A 725 10.01 52.42 -16.15
C LEU A 725 9.29 53.18 -17.27
N THR A 726 8.17 53.85 -16.97
CA THR A 726 7.39 54.62 -17.96
C THR A 726 8.27 55.64 -18.68
N GLY A 727 8.22 55.63 -20.02
CA GLY A 727 9.01 56.53 -20.87
C GLY A 727 10.43 56.05 -21.19
N GLN A 728 10.92 54.98 -20.58
CA GLN A 728 12.22 54.38 -20.94
C GLN A 728 12.06 53.44 -22.15
N VAL A 729 12.98 53.54 -23.11
CA VAL A 729 13.10 52.59 -24.24
C VAL A 729 14.14 51.54 -23.86
N LEU A 730 13.67 50.34 -23.49
CA LEU A 730 14.53 49.22 -23.12
C LEU A 730 14.53 48.16 -24.22
N PRO A 731 15.68 47.56 -24.57
CA PRO A 731 15.71 46.40 -25.45
C PRO A 731 14.93 45.25 -24.79
N LEU A 732 14.10 44.59 -25.59
CA LEU A 732 13.18 43.55 -25.15
C LEU A 732 13.52 42.21 -25.78
N GLY A 733 13.75 41.20 -24.93
CA GLY A 733 13.76 39.80 -25.32
C GLY A 733 12.38 39.17 -25.11
N PHE A 734 11.82 38.53 -26.12
CA PHE A 734 10.50 37.92 -26.07
C PHE A 734 10.61 36.40 -26.07
N THR A 735 10.50 35.77 -24.89
CA THR A 735 10.34 34.32 -24.81
C THR A 735 8.93 33.93 -25.23
N PHE A 736 8.84 33.30 -26.40
CA PHE A 736 7.60 32.85 -27.02
C PHE A 736 7.68 31.34 -27.25
N SER A 737 7.11 30.58 -26.32
CA SER A 737 7.38 29.14 -26.15
C SER A 737 6.48 28.26 -27.02
N PHE A 738 6.43 28.57 -28.31
CA PHE A 738 5.67 27.85 -29.33
C PHE A 738 6.54 27.59 -30.57
N PRO A 739 6.20 26.58 -31.40
CA PRO A 739 6.94 26.30 -32.62
C PRO A 739 6.89 27.50 -33.58
N CYS A 740 8.05 28.11 -33.81
CA CYS A 740 8.20 29.26 -34.69
C CYS A 740 9.30 29.02 -35.73
N GLN A 741 9.02 29.34 -36.98
CA GLN A 741 10.06 29.52 -37.98
C GLN A 741 10.66 30.91 -37.79
N GLN A 742 11.85 30.96 -37.18
CA GLN A 742 12.61 32.20 -37.13
C GLN A 742 13.25 32.48 -38.48
N LEU A 743 13.21 33.75 -38.88
CA LEU A 743 13.89 34.28 -40.07
C LEU A 743 15.00 35.29 -39.68
N GLY A 744 15.16 35.50 -38.37
CA GLY A 744 16.12 36.38 -37.73
C GLY A 744 15.86 36.42 -36.22
N LEU A 745 16.69 37.15 -35.48
CA LEU A 745 16.52 37.29 -34.03
C LEU A 745 15.23 38.01 -33.65
N ASP A 746 14.76 38.99 -34.43
CA ASP A 746 13.55 39.78 -34.13
C ASP A 746 12.38 39.47 -35.07
N LYS A 747 12.38 38.30 -35.73
CA LYS A 747 11.36 37.90 -36.69
C LYS A 747 11.04 36.40 -36.59
N ALA A 748 9.82 36.07 -36.16
CA ALA A 748 9.40 34.68 -35.94
C ALA A 748 7.97 34.43 -36.39
N VAL A 749 7.81 33.53 -37.37
CA VAL A 749 6.50 33.13 -37.88
C VAL A 749 5.99 31.94 -37.07
N LEU A 750 4.83 32.10 -36.42
CA LEU A 750 4.20 31.01 -35.67
C LEU A 750 3.74 29.89 -36.62
N LEU A 751 4.22 28.66 -36.40
CA LEU A 751 3.87 27.51 -37.24
C LEU A 751 2.58 26.84 -36.81
N THR A 752 2.40 26.64 -35.50
CA THR A 752 1.19 26.04 -34.93
C THR A 752 1.08 26.39 -33.45
N TRP A 753 -0.14 26.50 -32.96
CA TRP A 753 -0.37 26.57 -31.52
C TRP A 753 -0.17 25.21 -30.84
N THR A 754 0.25 25.27 -29.58
CA THR A 754 0.40 24.12 -28.67
C THR A 754 -0.11 24.51 -27.28
N LYS A 755 -0.04 23.59 -26.30
CA LYS A 755 -0.23 23.90 -24.86
C LYS A 755 -1.58 24.59 -24.53
N GLY A 756 -2.63 24.35 -25.33
CA GLY A 756 -3.99 24.85 -25.09
C GLY A 756 -4.31 26.25 -25.64
N PHE A 757 -3.34 26.92 -26.28
CA PHE A 757 -3.59 28.16 -27.04
C PHE A 757 -4.29 27.85 -28.37
N ASN A 758 -5.15 28.77 -28.82
CA ASN A 758 -5.77 28.68 -30.14
C ASN A 758 -6.23 30.05 -30.67
N ALA A 759 -5.48 31.12 -30.38
CA ALA A 759 -5.84 32.46 -30.82
C ALA A 759 -5.82 32.56 -32.36
N SER A 760 -6.96 32.95 -32.93
CA SER A 760 -7.14 33.05 -34.39
C SER A 760 -6.34 34.20 -34.99
N GLY A 761 -5.85 34.04 -36.22
CA GLY A 761 -5.06 35.08 -36.91
C GLY A 761 -3.60 35.19 -36.48
N CYS A 762 -3.09 34.29 -35.62
CA CYS A 762 -1.67 34.25 -35.26
C CYS A 762 -0.83 33.27 -36.08
N VAL A 763 -1.39 32.11 -36.44
CA VAL A 763 -0.66 31.08 -37.19
C VAL A 763 -0.31 31.60 -38.58
N GLY A 764 0.95 31.41 -39.00
CA GLY A 764 1.49 31.95 -40.24
C GLY A 764 1.86 33.44 -40.18
N GLN A 765 1.67 34.11 -39.04
CA GLN A 765 2.04 35.51 -38.86
C GLN A 765 3.33 35.67 -38.03
N ASP A 766 4.01 36.80 -38.23
CA ASP A 766 5.18 37.19 -37.43
C ASP A 766 4.73 37.70 -36.06
N VAL A 767 5.09 37.00 -34.99
CA VAL A 767 4.65 37.32 -33.62
C VAL A 767 5.25 38.62 -33.10
N VAL A 768 6.42 39.01 -33.59
CA VAL A 768 7.04 40.30 -33.25
C VAL A 768 6.26 41.43 -33.92
N GLN A 769 5.84 41.24 -35.17
CA GLN A 769 4.98 42.18 -35.88
C GLN A 769 3.63 42.33 -35.19
N LEU A 770 2.98 41.23 -34.78
CA LEU A 770 1.72 41.28 -34.04
C LEU A 770 1.84 42.05 -32.72
N LEU A 771 2.96 41.88 -32.00
CA LEU A 771 3.24 42.63 -30.78
C LEU A 771 3.48 44.13 -31.05
N ARG A 772 4.21 44.46 -32.12
CA ARG A 772 4.43 45.85 -32.57
C ARG A 772 3.12 46.53 -32.96
N GLU A 773 2.24 45.84 -33.66
CA GLU A 773 0.91 46.35 -34.04
C GLU A 773 0.01 46.57 -32.82
N ALA A 774 0.05 45.66 -31.84
CA ALA A 774 -0.66 45.84 -30.57
C ALA A 774 -0.13 47.05 -29.80
N ALA A 775 1.19 47.23 -29.75
CA ALA A 775 1.81 48.41 -29.13
C ALA A 775 1.31 49.70 -29.79
N GLN A 776 1.21 49.71 -31.13
CA GLN A 776 0.71 50.85 -31.88
C GLN A 776 -0.77 51.14 -31.59
N ARG A 777 -1.63 50.10 -31.55
CA ARG A 777 -3.06 50.23 -31.19
C ARG A 777 -3.25 50.78 -29.77
N LYS A 778 -2.42 50.34 -28.82
CA LYS A 778 -2.46 50.77 -27.41
C LYS A 778 -1.64 52.05 -27.14
N GLN A 779 -1.13 52.70 -28.18
CA GLN A 779 -0.33 53.94 -28.09
C GLN A 779 0.93 53.80 -27.22
N HIS A 780 1.54 52.61 -27.18
CA HIS A 780 2.80 52.34 -26.51
C HIS A 780 3.98 52.53 -27.48
N THR A 781 4.77 53.59 -27.30
CA THR A 781 5.81 54.00 -28.25
C THR A 781 7.23 53.61 -27.84
N THR A 782 7.44 52.96 -26.70
CA THR A 782 8.77 52.66 -26.16
C THR A 782 9.21 51.21 -26.30
N LEU A 783 8.45 50.38 -27.03
CA LEU A 783 8.73 48.96 -27.22
C LEU A 783 9.85 48.74 -28.26
N LYS A 784 11.00 48.20 -27.82
CA LYS A 784 12.12 47.81 -28.71
C LYS A 784 12.38 46.30 -28.64
N VAL A 785 11.65 45.51 -29.42
CA VAL A 785 11.89 44.06 -29.52
C VAL A 785 13.17 43.81 -30.30
N VAL A 786 14.16 43.18 -29.67
CA VAL A 786 15.47 42.85 -30.28
C VAL A 786 15.68 41.36 -30.49
N ALA A 787 14.95 40.52 -29.73
CA ALA A 787 15.03 39.08 -29.86
C ALA A 787 13.68 38.43 -29.54
N VAL A 788 13.37 37.33 -30.22
CA VAL A 788 12.35 36.36 -29.87
C VAL A 788 13.02 35.00 -29.68
N VAL A 789 12.72 34.33 -28.58
CA VAL A 789 13.42 33.11 -28.15
C VAL A 789 12.45 32.03 -27.69
N ASN A 790 12.84 30.77 -27.81
CA ASN A 790 12.14 29.65 -27.20
C ASN A 790 12.52 29.51 -25.71
N ASP A 791 11.65 28.91 -24.88
CA ASP A 791 11.92 28.67 -23.45
C ASP A 791 13.16 27.80 -23.20
N THR A 792 13.40 26.81 -24.06
CA THR A 792 14.63 25.99 -24.01
C THR A 792 15.88 26.84 -24.20
N VAL A 793 15.89 27.75 -25.19
CA VAL A 793 17.00 28.64 -25.50
C VAL A 793 17.22 29.63 -24.37
N GLY A 794 16.14 30.22 -23.85
CA GLY A 794 16.22 31.09 -22.68
C GLY A 794 16.84 30.37 -21.48
N THR A 795 16.36 29.15 -21.18
CA THR A 795 16.90 28.33 -20.08
C THR A 795 18.39 28.02 -20.28
N MET A 796 18.82 27.65 -21.48
CA MET A 796 20.24 27.45 -21.81
C MET A 796 21.06 28.70 -21.53
N MET A 797 20.59 29.86 -21.99
CA MET A 797 21.30 31.14 -21.86
C MET A 797 21.36 31.61 -20.40
N ALA A 798 20.28 31.44 -19.64
CA ALA A 798 20.24 31.77 -18.21
C ALA A 798 21.24 30.97 -17.38
N CYS A 799 21.39 29.67 -17.70
CA CYS A 799 22.38 28.79 -17.10
C CYS A 799 23.79 29.06 -17.64
N GLY A 800 23.93 29.37 -18.93
CA GLY A 800 25.18 29.73 -19.60
C GLY A 800 25.88 30.94 -18.99
N TYR A 801 25.11 31.90 -18.45
CA TYR A 801 25.67 33.02 -17.71
C TYR A 801 26.43 32.58 -16.43
N HIS A 802 26.04 31.48 -15.80
CA HIS A 802 26.69 30.97 -14.59
C HIS A 802 27.72 29.86 -14.88
N ASP A 803 27.48 29.05 -15.91
CA ASP A 803 28.38 27.99 -16.33
C ASP A 803 28.63 28.10 -17.85
N PRO A 804 29.82 28.56 -18.27
CA PRO A 804 30.17 28.67 -19.69
C PRO A 804 30.14 27.35 -20.47
N LYS A 805 30.08 26.20 -19.78
CA LYS A 805 29.91 24.88 -20.41
C LYS A 805 28.46 24.56 -20.76
N CYS A 806 27.51 25.42 -20.40
CA CYS A 806 26.09 25.21 -20.66
C CYS A 806 25.75 25.52 -22.12
N GLU A 807 25.65 24.46 -22.91
CA GLU A 807 25.38 24.51 -24.35
C GLU A 807 24.12 23.75 -24.75
N ILE A 808 23.32 23.34 -23.75
CA ILE A 808 22.06 22.61 -23.93
C ILE A 808 21.01 23.22 -22.99
N GLY A 809 19.81 23.45 -23.52
CA GLY A 809 18.62 23.80 -22.73
C GLY A 809 17.60 22.69 -22.77
N LEU A 810 17.06 22.31 -21.62
CA LEU A 810 16.06 21.24 -21.46
C LEU A 810 14.83 21.76 -20.71
N ILE A 811 13.65 21.51 -21.27
CA ILE A 811 12.38 21.75 -20.59
C ILE A 811 11.68 20.41 -20.34
N VAL A 812 11.31 20.14 -19.09
CA VAL A 812 10.48 18.99 -18.70
C VAL A 812 9.45 19.45 -17.65
N GLY A 813 8.31 19.93 -18.15
CA GLY A 813 7.22 20.49 -17.36
C GLY A 813 5.86 20.06 -17.91
N THR A 814 5.00 21.03 -18.25
CA THR A 814 3.73 20.76 -18.95
C THR A 814 3.98 20.11 -20.31
N GLY A 815 4.98 20.59 -21.05
CA GLY A 815 5.52 19.96 -22.25
C GLY A 815 6.96 19.51 -22.04
N THR A 816 7.59 19.02 -23.11
CA THR A 816 9.04 18.79 -23.11
C THR A 816 9.67 19.20 -24.43
N ASN A 817 10.80 19.90 -24.34
CA ASN A 817 11.59 20.32 -25.49
C ASN A 817 13.08 20.41 -25.11
N ALA A 818 13.96 20.43 -26.12
CA ALA A 818 15.37 20.72 -25.94
C ALA A 818 15.94 21.63 -27.03
N CYS A 819 17.02 22.33 -26.69
CA CYS A 819 17.86 23.05 -27.63
C CYS A 819 19.33 22.78 -27.34
N TYR A 820 20.21 23.00 -28.31
CA TYR A 820 21.66 22.90 -28.11
C TYR A 820 22.44 23.72 -29.14
N MET A 821 23.71 24.01 -28.84
CA MET A 821 24.64 24.66 -29.77
C MET A 821 25.15 23.66 -30.83
N GLU A 822 24.76 23.85 -32.08
CA GLU A 822 25.19 23.07 -33.24
C GLU A 822 26.23 23.84 -34.08
N GLU A 823 27.11 23.11 -34.76
CA GLU A 823 28.07 23.66 -35.71
C GLU A 823 27.33 24.14 -36.97
N ARG A 824 27.56 25.38 -37.41
CA ARG A 824 26.81 25.95 -38.55
C ARG A 824 27.01 25.17 -39.84
N ALA A 825 28.16 24.54 -40.02
CA ALA A 825 28.42 23.61 -41.12
C ALA A 825 27.39 22.45 -41.22
N ASN A 826 26.73 22.09 -40.12
CA ASN A 826 25.69 21.05 -40.09
C ASN A 826 24.27 21.60 -40.36
N VAL A 827 24.06 22.92 -40.33
CA VAL A 827 22.73 23.54 -40.41
C VAL A 827 22.40 23.88 -41.87
N GLY A 828 21.99 22.86 -42.65
CA GLY A 828 21.71 23.00 -44.08
C GLY A 828 20.53 23.93 -44.42
N THR A 829 19.73 24.31 -43.43
CA THR A 829 18.56 25.20 -43.58
C THR A 829 18.90 26.70 -43.52
N VAL A 830 20.14 27.07 -43.20
CA VAL A 830 20.60 28.47 -43.15
C VAL A 830 21.89 28.61 -43.96
N GLU A 831 22.11 29.77 -44.59
CA GLU A 831 23.35 30.03 -45.32
C GLU A 831 24.53 30.32 -44.36
N GLY A 832 25.73 29.89 -44.77
CA GLY A 832 26.99 30.07 -44.05
C GLY A 832 27.37 28.92 -43.11
N ASP A 833 28.64 28.56 -43.13
CA ASP A 833 29.24 27.40 -42.47
C ASP A 833 30.09 27.75 -41.24
N GLU A 834 30.52 29.01 -41.10
CA GLU A 834 31.36 29.46 -39.99
C GLU A 834 30.60 29.69 -38.68
N GLY A 835 31.13 29.15 -37.59
CA GLY A 835 30.66 29.36 -36.22
C GLY A 835 29.61 28.35 -35.78
N ARG A 836 28.81 28.73 -34.78
CA ARG A 836 27.80 27.87 -34.16
C ARG A 836 26.46 28.59 -34.09
N MET A 837 25.38 27.82 -33.98
CA MET A 837 24.04 28.34 -33.81
C MET A 837 23.25 27.44 -32.86
N CYS A 838 22.51 28.06 -31.94
CA CYS A 838 21.56 27.32 -31.12
C CYS A 838 20.40 26.82 -31.99
N ILE A 839 20.09 25.54 -31.85
CA ILE A 839 18.98 24.86 -32.55
C ILE A 839 17.89 24.54 -31.55
N ASN A 840 16.68 25.03 -31.81
CA ASN A 840 15.48 24.57 -31.12
C ASN A 840 15.00 23.28 -31.78
N MET A 841 15.10 22.15 -31.08
CA MET A 841 14.81 20.85 -31.69
C MET A 841 13.34 20.66 -32.04
N GLU A 842 12.43 21.24 -31.23
CA GLU A 842 11.01 20.86 -31.20
C GLU A 842 10.84 19.34 -31.11
N TRP A 843 11.62 18.71 -30.20
CA TRP A 843 11.75 17.25 -30.14
C TRP A 843 10.47 16.53 -29.71
N GLY A 844 9.44 17.28 -29.28
CA GLY A 844 8.19 16.71 -28.79
C GLY A 844 7.45 15.95 -29.88
N ALA A 845 7.65 16.36 -31.14
CA ALA A 845 7.10 15.74 -32.34
C ALA A 845 7.85 14.47 -32.78
N PHE A 846 8.96 14.10 -32.13
CA PHE A 846 9.66 12.85 -32.43
C PHE A 846 8.68 11.66 -32.36
N GLY A 847 8.69 10.81 -33.40
CA GLY A 847 7.75 9.70 -33.53
C GLY A 847 6.43 10.02 -34.24
N ASP A 848 6.13 11.28 -34.56
CA ASP A 848 4.94 11.67 -35.34
C ASP A 848 4.90 11.03 -36.74
N ASN A 849 6.05 10.58 -37.25
CA ASN A 849 6.18 9.85 -38.51
C ASN A 849 6.10 8.32 -38.38
N GLY A 850 5.82 7.80 -37.17
CA GLY A 850 5.70 6.37 -36.88
C GLY A 850 6.99 5.68 -36.42
N CYS A 851 8.14 6.36 -36.41
CA CYS A 851 9.40 5.71 -36.01
C CYS A 851 9.43 5.19 -34.55
N LEU A 852 8.51 5.68 -33.69
CA LEU A 852 8.35 5.23 -32.30
C LEU A 852 7.20 4.25 -32.09
N ASP A 853 6.54 3.74 -33.13
CA ASP A 853 5.36 2.86 -33.00
C ASP A 853 5.64 1.62 -32.14
N GLY A 854 6.85 1.06 -32.22
CA GLY A 854 7.26 -0.08 -31.39
C GLY A 854 7.41 0.21 -29.89
N PHE A 855 7.40 1.48 -29.48
CA PHE A 855 7.50 1.93 -28.08
C PHE A 855 6.22 2.64 -27.60
N PHE A 856 5.24 2.80 -28.49
CA PHE A 856 3.97 3.47 -28.21
C PHE A 856 2.94 2.43 -27.77
N THR A 857 2.59 2.41 -26.48
CA THR A 857 1.68 1.39 -25.94
C THR A 857 0.22 1.70 -26.27
N SER A 858 -0.67 0.73 -26.05
CA SER A 858 -2.12 0.94 -26.18
C SER A 858 -2.63 2.04 -25.25
N PHE A 859 -2.00 2.26 -24.09
CA PHE A 859 -2.35 3.34 -23.19
C PHE A 859 -1.95 4.70 -23.76
N ASP A 860 -0.77 4.79 -24.38
CA ASP A 860 -0.29 6.02 -25.02
C ASP A 860 -1.20 6.41 -26.19
N GLN A 861 -1.66 5.42 -26.96
CA GLN A 861 -2.62 5.60 -28.04
C GLN A 861 -3.98 6.12 -27.56
N LEU A 862 -4.51 5.56 -26.47
CA LEU A 862 -5.76 6.07 -25.86
C LEU A 862 -5.65 7.51 -25.39
N VAL A 863 -4.47 7.92 -24.88
CA VAL A 863 -4.21 9.31 -24.49
C VAL A 863 -4.14 10.18 -25.74
N ASP A 864 -3.34 9.79 -26.74
CA ASP A 864 -3.12 10.53 -27.99
C ASP A 864 -4.43 10.86 -28.72
N GLU A 865 -5.28 9.85 -28.93
CA GLU A 865 -6.56 9.95 -29.64
C GLU A 865 -7.53 10.95 -28.99
N LYS A 866 -7.39 11.20 -27.68
CA LYS A 866 -8.25 12.11 -26.91
C LYS A 866 -7.65 13.50 -26.72
N THR A 867 -6.44 13.73 -27.22
CA THR A 867 -5.82 15.06 -27.19
C THR A 867 -6.35 15.95 -28.32
N ILE A 868 -6.16 17.27 -28.19
CA ILE A 868 -6.51 18.24 -29.25
C ILE A 868 -5.64 18.08 -30.51
N ASN A 869 -4.53 17.36 -30.40
CA ASN A 869 -3.48 17.20 -31.40
C ASN A 869 -3.15 15.71 -31.57
N ALA A 870 -4.16 14.88 -31.86
CA ALA A 870 -3.99 13.45 -32.09
C ALA A 870 -2.98 13.17 -33.22
N GLY A 871 -2.13 12.16 -33.03
CA GLY A 871 -1.04 11.81 -33.95
C GLY A 871 0.13 12.80 -33.95
N LYS A 872 0.11 13.82 -33.09
CA LYS A 872 1.16 14.85 -32.96
C LYS A 872 1.77 14.90 -31.58
N GLN A 873 2.99 15.42 -31.48
CA GLN A 873 3.71 15.54 -30.21
C GLN A 873 3.85 14.19 -29.48
N ARG A 874 4.07 13.10 -30.24
CA ARG A 874 4.03 11.75 -29.68
C ARG A 874 5.09 11.51 -28.61
N PHE A 875 6.32 11.98 -28.80
CA PHE A 875 7.37 11.86 -27.78
C PHE A 875 7.08 12.73 -26.55
N GLU A 876 6.51 13.93 -26.74
CA GLU A 876 6.10 14.77 -25.61
C GLU A 876 5.08 14.06 -24.72
N LYS A 877 4.11 13.36 -25.33
CA LYS A 877 3.06 12.60 -24.65
C LYS A 877 3.58 11.47 -23.77
N LEU A 878 4.76 10.94 -24.09
CA LEU A 878 5.39 9.88 -23.30
C LEU A 878 6.15 10.42 -22.07
N ILE A 879 6.40 11.73 -22.00
CA ILE A 879 7.34 12.31 -21.04
C ILE A 879 6.71 13.39 -20.15
N SER A 880 5.92 14.29 -20.72
CA SER A 880 5.59 15.54 -20.02
C SER A 880 4.45 15.40 -19.01
N GLY A 881 4.46 16.31 -18.02
CA GLY A 881 3.52 16.29 -16.90
C GLY A 881 2.05 16.42 -17.31
N MET A 882 1.76 17.00 -18.48
CA MET A 882 0.39 17.10 -19.02
C MET A 882 -0.23 15.73 -19.33
N TYR A 883 0.59 14.72 -19.67
CA TYR A 883 0.09 13.45 -20.19
C TYR A 883 0.35 12.25 -19.27
N LEU A 884 1.42 12.27 -18.44
CA LEU A 884 1.73 11.16 -17.53
C LEU A 884 0.56 10.77 -16.63
N GLY A 885 -0.19 11.76 -16.16
CA GLY A 885 -1.40 11.56 -15.36
C GLY A 885 -2.48 10.75 -16.07
N GLU A 886 -2.69 11.02 -17.35
CA GLU A 886 -3.68 10.32 -18.17
C GLU A 886 -3.24 8.89 -18.51
N ILE A 887 -1.95 8.68 -18.74
CA ILE A 887 -1.39 7.33 -18.92
C ILE A 887 -1.62 6.50 -17.64
N VAL A 888 -1.30 7.07 -16.47
CA VAL A 888 -1.60 6.43 -15.17
C VAL A 888 -3.09 6.13 -15.07
N ARG A 889 -3.98 7.11 -15.31
CA ARG A 889 -5.43 6.92 -15.23
C ARG A 889 -5.93 5.76 -16.11
N HIS A 890 -5.43 5.66 -17.34
CA HIS A 890 -5.80 4.59 -18.26
C HIS A 890 -5.31 3.20 -17.81
N ILE A 891 -4.11 3.11 -17.23
CA ILE A 891 -3.61 1.86 -16.63
C ILE A 891 -4.48 1.47 -15.43
N LEU A 892 -4.83 2.43 -14.57
CA LEU A 892 -5.70 2.16 -13.42
C LEU A 892 -7.09 1.68 -13.86
N LEU A 893 -7.68 2.26 -14.91
CA LEU A 893 -8.94 1.76 -15.48
C LEU A 893 -8.83 0.32 -15.97
N ALA A 894 -7.75 -0.02 -16.68
CA ALA A 894 -7.53 -1.41 -17.12
C ALA A 894 -7.34 -2.39 -15.95
N LEU A 895 -6.68 -1.96 -14.86
CA LEU A 895 -6.54 -2.76 -13.64
C LEU A 895 -7.88 -2.97 -12.91
N VAL A 896 -8.77 -1.97 -12.97
CA VAL A 896 -10.15 -2.10 -12.47
C VAL A 896 -10.93 -3.09 -13.34
N GLU A 897 -10.84 -3.00 -14.66
CA GLU A 897 -11.49 -3.95 -15.58
C GLU A 897 -11.03 -5.40 -15.35
N GLU A 898 -9.74 -5.57 -15.02
CA GLU A 898 -9.16 -6.86 -14.65
C GLU A 898 -9.50 -7.36 -13.23
N GLN A 899 -10.33 -6.59 -12.49
CA GLN A 899 -10.74 -6.84 -11.09
C GLN A 899 -9.56 -6.92 -10.10
N VAL A 900 -8.47 -6.21 -10.39
CA VAL A 900 -7.27 -6.15 -9.54
C VAL A 900 -7.26 -4.90 -8.66
N LEU A 901 -7.94 -3.84 -9.10
CA LEU A 901 -7.96 -2.55 -8.41
C LEU A 901 -9.40 -2.12 -8.08
N PHE A 902 -9.58 -1.46 -6.94
CA PHE A 902 -10.86 -0.87 -6.49
C PHE A 902 -12.04 -1.86 -6.55
N ARG A 903 -11.78 -3.13 -6.23
CA ARG A 903 -12.77 -4.23 -6.27
C ARG A 903 -13.51 -4.36 -7.61
N GLY A 904 -12.83 -4.01 -8.70
CA GLY A 904 -13.39 -4.04 -10.05
C GLY A 904 -14.46 -2.99 -10.33
N LYS A 905 -14.62 -1.98 -9.46
CA LYS A 905 -15.62 -0.92 -9.62
C LYS A 905 -14.93 0.43 -9.82
N PRO A 906 -14.96 1.02 -11.02
CA PRO A 906 -14.36 2.32 -11.23
C PRO A 906 -15.20 3.37 -10.49
N SER A 907 -14.55 4.20 -9.68
CA SER A 907 -15.24 5.37 -9.12
C SER A 907 -15.64 6.31 -10.26
N HIS A 908 -16.69 7.11 -10.06
CA HIS A 908 -17.11 8.13 -11.02
C HIS A 908 -15.94 9.07 -11.37
N ASN A 909 -15.12 9.40 -10.38
CA ASN A 909 -14.01 10.34 -10.56
C ASN A 909 -12.84 9.74 -11.33
N LEU A 910 -12.57 8.44 -11.24
CA LEU A 910 -11.52 7.79 -12.05
C LEU A 910 -11.84 7.86 -13.56
N GLN A 911 -13.11 7.97 -13.92
CA GLN A 911 -13.55 8.14 -15.32
C GLN A 911 -13.32 9.56 -15.82
N ASN A 912 -13.18 10.55 -14.93
CA ASN A 912 -12.93 11.92 -15.30
C ASN A 912 -11.48 12.10 -15.76
N ARG A 913 -11.33 12.69 -16.95
CA ARG A 913 -10.05 13.10 -17.51
C ARG A 913 -9.35 14.10 -16.57
N ASP A 914 -8.03 14.05 -16.52
CA ASP A 914 -7.14 14.98 -15.84
C ASP A 914 -7.24 14.96 -14.30
N ILE A 915 -7.86 13.92 -13.71
CA ILE A 915 -7.92 13.74 -12.25
C ILE A 915 -6.53 13.55 -11.63
N PHE A 916 -5.61 12.87 -12.33
CA PHE A 916 -4.24 12.64 -11.89
C PHE A 916 -3.28 13.72 -12.39
N GLN A 917 -3.42 14.95 -11.90
CA GLN A 917 -2.42 16.00 -12.16
C GLN A 917 -1.03 15.56 -11.70
N THR A 918 0.03 16.02 -12.38
CA THR A 918 1.44 15.66 -12.10
C THR A 918 1.82 15.82 -10.63
N LYS A 919 1.26 16.84 -9.95
CA LYS A 919 1.48 17.08 -8.51
C LYS A 919 1.10 15.89 -7.64
N PHE A 920 0.11 15.08 -8.04
CA PHE A 920 -0.30 13.88 -7.33
C PHE A 920 0.68 12.74 -7.56
N LEU A 921 1.17 12.55 -8.79
CA LEU A 921 2.22 11.58 -9.10
C LEU A 921 3.47 11.85 -8.24
N SER A 922 3.94 13.11 -8.23
CA SER A 922 5.09 13.52 -7.41
C SER A 922 4.87 13.28 -5.90
N LYS A 923 3.64 13.50 -5.40
CA LYS A 923 3.32 13.24 -3.99
C LYS A 923 3.26 11.74 -3.68
N ILE A 924 2.60 10.95 -4.51
CA ILE A 924 2.43 9.50 -4.32
C ILE A 924 3.81 8.81 -4.30
N GLU A 925 4.76 9.27 -5.10
CA GLU A 925 6.11 8.73 -5.19
C GLU A 925 7.10 9.36 -4.18
N THR A 926 6.65 10.17 -3.23
CA THR A 926 7.56 10.78 -2.24
C THR A 926 8.26 9.70 -1.39
N PRO A 927 9.61 9.68 -1.32
CA PRO A 927 10.34 8.69 -0.54
C PRO A 927 9.94 8.70 0.93
N GLY A 928 9.72 7.51 1.50
CA GLY A 928 9.33 7.36 2.90
C GLY A 928 7.89 7.80 3.23
N LEU A 929 7.08 8.17 2.23
CA LEU A 929 5.67 8.48 2.46
C LEU A 929 4.92 7.21 2.89
N ALA A 930 4.27 7.27 4.05
CA ALA A 930 3.48 6.15 4.57
C ALA A 930 2.30 5.87 3.65
N LEU A 931 1.94 4.59 3.45
CA LEU A 931 0.85 4.25 2.54
C LEU A 931 -0.52 4.76 2.99
N LEU A 932 -0.74 4.97 4.29
CA LEU A 932 -1.95 5.65 4.78
C LEU A 932 -2.06 7.08 4.23
N GLN A 933 -0.94 7.76 3.98
CA GLN A 933 -0.94 9.08 3.37
C GLN A 933 -1.18 8.99 1.85
N VAL A 934 -0.67 7.95 1.19
CA VAL A 934 -1.01 7.65 -0.22
C VAL A 934 -2.51 7.40 -0.35
N GLN A 935 -3.07 6.54 0.51
CA GLN A 935 -4.50 6.29 0.60
C GLN A 935 -5.27 7.59 0.84
N GLY A 936 -4.81 8.43 1.77
CA GLY A 936 -5.38 9.76 2.01
C GLY A 936 -5.39 10.65 0.77
N ILE A 937 -4.34 10.61 -0.07
CA ILE A 937 -4.31 11.31 -1.36
C ILE A 937 -5.37 10.75 -2.32
N LEU A 938 -5.49 9.42 -2.41
CA LEU A 938 -6.49 8.76 -3.27
C LEU A 938 -7.93 9.04 -2.79
N CYS A 939 -8.17 9.03 -1.49
CA CYS A 939 -9.46 9.40 -0.90
C CYS A 939 -9.79 10.88 -1.15
N ASN A 940 -8.80 11.77 -1.13
CA ASN A 940 -8.99 13.18 -1.50
C ASN A 940 -9.31 13.38 -2.99
N LEU A 941 -8.95 12.39 -3.83
CA LEU A 941 -9.40 12.29 -5.23
C LEU A 941 -10.73 11.55 -5.35
N GLU A 942 -11.40 11.26 -4.24
CA GLU A 942 -12.66 10.52 -4.18
C GLU A 942 -12.55 9.14 -4.86
N LEU A 943 -11.41 8.48 -4.66
CA LEU A 943 -11.17 7.08 -5.01
C LEU A 943 -11.30 6.24 -3.74
N ASP A 944 -12.18 5.23 -3.77
CA ASP A 944 -12.36 4.28 -2.66
C ASP A 944 -11.20 3.26 -2.67
N ALA A 945 -10.02 3.73 -2.27
CA ALA A 945 -8.79 2.97 -2.31
C ALA A 945 -8.59 2.20 -1.00
N SER A 946 -8.38 0.88 -1.13
CA SER A 946 -7.82 0.08 -0.06
C SER A 946 -6.32 0.36 0.12
N TYR A 947 -5.74 -0.28 1.13
CA TYR A 947 -4.32 -0.23 1.37
C TYR A 947 -3.53 -0.87 0.21
N GLU A 948 -4.01 -2.02 -0.26
CA GLU A 948 -3.47 -2.79 -1.38
C GLU A 948 -3.58 -1.99 -2.70
N ASP A 949 -4.70 -1.30 -2.91
CA ASP A 949 -4.87 -0.38 -4.05
C ASP A 949 -3.80 0.72 -4.03
N SER A 950 -3.48 1.24 -2.84
CA SER A 950 -2.47 2.30 -2.68
C SER A 950 -1.06 1.82 -3.04
N VAL A 951 -0.73 0.55 -2.78
CA VAL A 951 0.52 -0.08 -3.23
C VAL A 951 0.58 -0.10 -4.77
N LEU A 952 -0.48 -0.61 -5.39
CA LEU A 952 -0.57 -0.79 -6.84
C LEU A 952 -0.56 0.55 -7.58
N VAL A 953 -1.31 1.55 -7.12
CA VAL A 953 -1.31 2.89 -7.73
C VAL A 953 0.08 3.51 -7.68
N ARG A 954 0.78 3.40 -6.54
CA ARG A 954 2.16 3.89 -6.41
C ARG A 954 3.12 3.16 -7.36
N GLU A 955 2.96 1.85 -7.53
CA GLU A 955 3.75 1.09 -8.50
C GLU A 955 3.51 1.56 -9.94
N VAL A 956 2.26 1.76 -10.32
CA VAL A 956 1.87 2.27 -11.66
C VAL A 956 2.49 3.65 -11.90
N CYS A 957 2.36 4.58 -10.94
CA CYS A 957 2.99 5.90 -11.04
C CYS A 957 4.50 5.78 -11.30
N ARG A 958 5.18 4.96 -10.49
CA ARG A 958 6.64 4.75 -10.60
C ARG A 958 7.05 4.18 -11.96
N VAL A 959 6.32 3.21 -12.49
CA VAL A 959 6.62 2.62 -13.81
C VAL A 959 6.47 3.68 -14.92
N VAL A 960 5.41 4.48 -14.88
CA VAL A 960 5.16 5.54 -15.87
C VAL A 960 6.20 6.65 -15.79
N SER A 961 6.49 7.16 -14.58
CA SER A 961 7.46 8.25 -14.37
C SER A 961 8.90 7.82 -14.66
N GLN A 962 9.25 6.57 -14.36
CA GLN A 962 10.56 6.00 -14.71
C GLN A 962 10.74 5.85 -16.23
N ARG A 963 9.72 5.34 -16.94
CA ARG A 963 9.74 5.25 -18.41
C ARG A 963 9.95 6.64 -19.03
N ALA A 964 9.21 7.64 -18.54
CA ALA A 964 9.32 9.02 -19.01
C ALA A 964 10.75 9.59 -18.82
N ALA A 965 11.35 9.37 -17.65
CA ALA A 965 12.73 9.81 -17.37
C ALA A 965 13.76 9.10 -18.27
N HIS A 966 13.59 7.79 -18.50
CA HIS A 966 14.48 7.02 -19.38
C HIS A 966 14.37 7.43 -20.85
N LEU A 967 13.16 7.68 -21.36
CA LEU A 967 12.97 8.19 -22.72
C LEU A 967 13.58 9.57 -22.90
N CYS A 968 13.41 10.46 -21.90
CA CYS A 968 14.07 11.76 -21.90
C CYS A 968 15.61 11.63 -21.88
N ALA A 969 16.14 10.68 -21.12
CA ALA A 969 17.57 10.38 -21.10
C ALA A 969 18.07 9.86 -22.46
N ALA A 970 17.32 9.00 -23.15
CA ALA A 970 17.67 8.53 -24.50
C ALA A 970 17.69 9.67 -25.53
N GLY A 971 16.73 10.59 -25.46
CA GLY A 971 16.73 11.81 -26.26
C GLY A 971 17.95 12.68 -25.97
N MET A 972 18.27 12.91 -24.70
CA MET A 972 19.44 13.70 -24.29
C MET A 972 20.77 13.02 -24.66
N ALA A 973 20.83 11.69 -24.58
CA ALA A 973 21.99 10.90 -24.99
C ALA A 973 22.29 11.08 -26.48
N ALA A 974 21.27 11.19 -27.33
CA ALA A 974 21.43 11.48 -28.74
C ALA A 974 22.03 12.88 -28.97
N VAL A 975 21.56 13.89 -28.22
CA VAL A 975 22.07 15.26 -28.29
C VAL A 975 23.55 15.34 -27.92
N VAL A 976 23.93 14.82 -26.75
CA VAL A 976 25.32 14.93 -26.27
C VAL A 976 26.30 14.10 -27.09
N GLU A 977 25.92 12.90 -27.56
CA GLU A 977 26.77 12.12 -28.44
C GLU A 977 26.91 12.78 -29.82
N LYS A 978 25.83 13.37 -30.36
CA LYS A 978 25.91 14.14 -31.60
C LYS A 978 26.86 15.33 -31.46
N MET A 979 26.76 16.12 -30.39
CA MET A 979 27.69 17.23 -30.13
C MET A 979 29.15 16.74 -30.01
N ARG A 980 29.37 15.64 -29.28
CA ARG A 980 30.71 15.04 -29.13
C ARG A 980 31.29 14.63 -30.49
N GLU A 981 30.49 13.98 -31.33
CA GLU A 981 30.89 13.51 -32.65
C GLU A 981 31.10 14.65 -33.65
N SER A 982 30.18 15.62 -33.73
CA SER A 982 30.30 16.80 -34.60
C SER A 982 31.61 17.56 -34.35
N ARG A 983 32.07 17.59 -33.08
CA ARG A 983 33.31 18.25 -32.66
C ARG A 983 34.55 17.36 -32.72
N GLY A 984 34.42 16.11 -33.16
CA GLY A 984 35.53 15.15 -33.23
C GLY A 984 36.18 14.82 -31.88
N LEU A 985 35.42 14.92 -30.78
CA LEU A 985 35.95 14.76 -29.42
C LEU A 985 35.90 13.30 -28.97
N GLU A 986 36.94 12.83 -28.26
CA GLU A 986 36.89 11.51 -27.60
C GLU A 986 35.94 11.51 -26.40
N GLN A 987 35.94 12.61 -25.64
CA GLN A 987 35.04 12.86 -24.51
C GLN A 987 34.47 14.27 -24.58
N LEU A 988 33.20 14.43 -24.19
CA LEU A 988 32.54 15.73 -24.08
C LEU A 988 32.27 16.04 -22.60
N THR A 989 32.58 17.25 -22.14
CA THR A 989 32.06 17.78 -20.87
C THR A 989 31.14 18.95 -21.19
N VAL A 990 29.88 18.85 -20.78
CA VAL A 990 28.84 19.83 -21.13
C VAL A 990 27.85 19.99 -19.99
N THR A 991 27.26 21.17 -19.89
CA THR A 991 26.19 21.46 -18.93
C THR A 991 24.84 21.60 -19.65
N VAL A 992 23.79 21.07 -19.03
CA VAL A 992 22.40 21.18 -19.45
C VAL A 992 21.69 22.12 -18.48
N GLY A 993 21.26 23.27 -18.97
CA GLY A 993 20.34 24.15 -18.25
C GLY A 993 18.94 23.55 -18.29
N VAL A 994 18.32 23.30 -17.13
CA VAL A 994 17.01 22.62 -17.05
C VAL A 994 15.97 23.43 -16.29
N ASP A 995 14.76 23.48 -16.85
CA ASP A 995 13.55 24.01 -16.20
C ASP A 995 12.36 23.08 -16.44
N GLY A 996 11.27 23.28 -15.69
CA GLY A 996 10.03 22.55 -15.81
C GLY A 996 9.59 21.90 -14.50
N THR A 997 8.29 21.98 -14.23
CA THR A 997 7.69 21.55 -12.96
C THR A 997 7.85 20.05 -12.69
N LEU A 998 7.81 19.20 -13.72
CA LEU A 998 7.98 17.76 -13.55
C LEU A 998 9.42 17.44 -13.12
N TYR A 999 10.43 18.02 -13.76
CA TYR A 999 11.83 17.83 -13.36
C TYR A 999 12.11 18.32 -11.94
N LYS A 1000 11.58 19.50 -11.59
CA LYS A 1000 11.82 20.16 -10.30
C LYS A 1000 11.10 19.49 -9.13
N MET A 1001 9.86 19.04 -9.34
CA MET A 1001 8.98 18.62 -8.25
C MET A 1001 8.89 17.10 -8.09
N HIS A 1002 9.21 16.32 -9.12
CA HIS A 1002 9.11 14.86 -9.05
C HIS A 1002 10.33 14.27 -8.32
N PRO A 1003 10.13 13.44 -7.29
CA PRO A 1003 11.21 13.01 -6.39
C PRO A 1003 12.29 12.18 -7.08
N HIS A 1004 11.94 11.44 -8.14
CA HIS A 1004 12.83 10.49 -8.80
C HIS A 1004 13.19 10.84 -10.25
N PHE A 1005 12.54 11.83 -10.87
CA PHE A 1005 12.63 12.01 -12.33
C PHE A 1005 14.04 12.43 -12.76
N SER A 1006 14.58 13.48 -12.10
CA SER A 1006 15.91 14.00 -12.39
C SER A 1006 17.00 12.96 -12.15
N GLN A 1007 16.92 12.22 -11.05
CA GLN A 1007 17.86 11.15 -10.72
C GLN A 1007 17.84 10.02 -11.74
N ASN A 1008 16.65 9.53 -12.11
CA ASN A 1008 16.50 8.45 -13.09
C ASN A 1008 17.00 8.87 -14.48
N LEU A 1009 16.72 10.12 -14.90
CA LEU A 1009 17.22 10.68 -16.15
C LEU A 1009 18.75 10.72 -16.15
N GLN A 1010 19.36 11.30 -15.11
CA GLN A 1010 20.81 11.45 -15.02
C GLN A 1010 21.54 10.12 -14.90
N GLN A 1011 20.96 9.12 -14.22
CA GLN A 1011 21.53 7.78 -14.16
C GLN A 1011 21.51 7.12 -15.54
N MET A 1012 20.34 7.06 -16.19
CA MET A 1012 20.20 6.41 -17.49
C MET A 1012 21.03 7.11 -18.57
N LEU A 1013 21.13 8.44 -18.53
CA LEU A 1013 21.97 9.20 -19.47
C LEU A 1013 23.45 8.79 -19.38
N ARG A 1014 23.97 8.58 -18.17
CA ARG A 1014 25.36 8.11 -17.98
C ARG A 1014 25.58 6.71 -18.55
N GLU A 1015 24.55 5.86 -18.53
CA GLU A 1015 24.62 4.51 -19.10
C GLU A 1015 24.59 4.53 -20.63
N LEU A 1016 23.82 5.44 -21.24
CA LEU A 1016 23.63 5.56 -22.69
C LEU A 1016 24.71 6.41 -23.39
N ALA A 1017 25.31 7.38 -22.69
CA ALA A 1017 26.35 8.27 -23.22
C ALA A 1017 27.59 8.30 -22.30
N PRO A 1018 28.29 7.16 -22.09
CA PRO A 1018 29.38 7.06 -21.11
C PRO A 1018 30.61 7.92 -21.46
N ARG A 1019 30.71 8.44 -22.68
CA ARG A 1019 31.79 9.35 -23.13
C ARG A 1019 31.44 10.83 -22.92
N CYS A 1020 30.26 11.12 -22.40
CA CYS A 1020 29.78 12.48 -22.16
C CYS A 1020 29.61 12.70 -20.65
N ASN A 1021 30.44 13.58 -20.08
CA ASN A 1021 30.27 14.06 -18.71
C ASN A 1021 29.28 15.22 -18.69
N VAL A 1022 28.02 14.91 -18.34
CA VAL A 1022 26.91 15.86 -18.39
C VAL A 1022 26.54 16.35 -17.00
N THR A 1023 26.57 17.66 -16.79
CA THR A 1023 26.11 18.32 -15.56
C THR A 1023 24.74 18.95 -15.80
N PHE A 1024 23.80 18.81 -14.86
CA PHE A 1024 22.49 19.47 -14.96
C PHE A 1024 22.42 20.64 -14.00
N LEU A 1025 22.15 21.84 -14.53
CA LEU A 1025 21.97 23.05 -13.75
C LEU A 1025 20.52 23.49 -13.82
N GLN A 1026 19.83 23.47 -12.68
CA GLN A 1026 18.44 23.90 -12.62
C GLN A 1026 18.36 25.44 -12.66
N SER A 1027 17.56 25.98 -13.58
CA SER A 1027 17.32 27.42 -13.62
C SER A 1027 16.14 27.83 -12.72
N GLU A 1028 16.30 28.93 -11.98
CA GLU A 1028 15.17 29.70 -11.46
C GLU A 1028 14.84 30.80 -12.49
N ASP A 1029 13.61 30.83 -12.98
CA ASP A 1029 13.15 31.77 -14.01
C ASP A 1029 13.99 31.76 -15.32
N GLY A 1030 14.37 30.57 -15.78
CA GLY A 1030 15.31 30.41 -16.90
C GLY A 1030 14.88 31.07 -18.21
N SER A 1031 13.62 30.92 -18.59
CA SER A 1031 13.07 31.51 -19.80
C SER A 1031 13.11 33.05 -19.80
N GLY A 1032 12.76 33.70 -18.69
CA GLY A 1032 12.71 35.16 -18.59
C GLY A 1032 14.10 35.80 -18.49
N LYS A 1033 14.95 35.29 -17.60
CA LYS A 1033 16.34 35.74 -17.46
C LYS A 1033 17.13 35.49 -18.76
N GLY A 1034 16.89 34.34 -19.39
CA GLY A 1034 17.50 33.96 -20.65
C GLY A 1034 17.15 34.88 -21.81
N ALA A 1035 15.89 35.27 -21.96
CA ALA A 1035 15.47 36.25 -22.97
C ALA A 1035 16.22 37.58 -22.86
N ALA A 1036 16.39 38.08 -21.63
CA ALA A 1036 17.15 39.29 -21.39
C ALA A 1036 18.63 39.12 -21.75
N LEU A 1037 19.23 37.97 -21.45
CA LEU A 1037 20.62 37.68 -21.80
C LEU A 1037 20.81 37.54 -23.32
N VAL A 1038 19.87 36.92 -24.03
CA VAL A 1038 19.90 36.91 -25.51
C VAL A 1038 19.79 38.33 -26.06
N ALA A 1039 18.89 39.16 -25.51
CA ALA A 1039 18.80 40.56 -25.87
C ALA A 1039 20.13 41.31 -25.63
N ALA A 1040 20.84 41.01 -24.53
CA ALA A 1040 22.13 41.61 -24.21
C ALA A 1040 23.23 41.21 -25.20
N VAL A 1041 23.37 39.91 -25.49
CA VAL A 1041 24.32 39.39 -26.48
C VAL A 1041 24.05 39.99 -27.86
N THR A 1042 22.77 40.09 -28.25
CA THR A 1042 22.35 40.68 -29.53
C THR A 1042 22.69 42.17 -29.61
N CYS A 1043 22.44 42.95 -28.56
CA CYS A 1043 22.76 44.38 -28.54
C CYS A 1043 24.27 44.62 -28.65
N ARG A 1044 25.08 43.76 -28.05
CA ARG A 1044 26.55 43.83 -28.14
C ARG A 1044 27.04 43.63 -29.58
N GLU A 1045 26.53 42.62 -30.28
CA GLU A 1045 26.93 42.34 -31.67
C GLU A 1045 26.59 43.49 -32.64
N ALA A 1046 25.56 44.27 -32.32
CA ALA A 1046 25.18 45.44 -33.10
C ALA A 1046 26.07 46.69 -32.86
N ASP A 1047 26.85 46.74 -31.75
CA ASP A 1047 27.71 47.86 -31.34
C ASP A 1047 29.18 47.44 -31.12
N PRO A 1048 29.97 47.20 -32.18
CA PRO A 1048 31.39 46.77 -32.07
C PRO A 1048 32.36 47.83 -31.52
N CYS A 1049 31.89 48.99 -31.04
CA CYS A 1049 32.70 50.13 -30.61
C CYS A 1049 32.85 50.33 -29.09
N SER A 1050 32.49 49.34 -28.26
CA SER A 1050 32.76 49.38 -26.82
C SER A 1050 34.12 48.70 -26.52
N PRO A 1051 35.05 49.34 -25.78
CA PRO A 1051 36.45 48.91 -25.71
C PRO A 1051 36.59 47.57 -24.95
N GLN A 1052 37.45 46.71 -25.51
CA GLN A 1052 37.97 45.46 -24.91
C GLN A 1052 38.68 45.69 -23.58
#